data_AF-A0A6J8EA13-F1
#
_entry.id   AF-A0A6J8EA13-F1
#
_cell.length_a   1.000
_cell.length_b   1.000
_cell.length_c   1.000
_cell.angle_alpha   90.00
_cell.angle_beta   90.00
_cell.angle_gamma   90.00
#
_symmetry.space_group_name_H-M   'P 1'
#
loop_
_entity.id
_entity.type
_entity.pdbx_description
1 polymer ?
#
loop_
_entity_poly.entity_id
_entity_poly.type
_entity_poly.pdbx_seq_one_letter_code
_entity_poly.pdbx_strand_id
1 'polypeptide(L)'
;MEHSDTCCVHCTHVFNVENLKEERRRSVGKQHKDVDLIKTLAFCYEVDEVKLRNAIGYDDTSFFVCSQCFNSLKATYVSLNKCRNLCEKLKTSTSTSFINLRTILSASREECDADEQIHVDTEPPLPSLTPALACSGSTARKRQRNIFTPSKSGCTPKAKRKASTKTPKKNRRRLQFTSTCKPQDEKPTPQVTQSPGPKVKVHLQFKGSSRKTDLKGPGKLACRSIVQKQYKTALNHLLTIEDAKKELVNTVMKNISQEVQALCKNKESTFRGSNISRFSWKSANKELERNCPLTLEILKIVAGSFKKKKETPRVVSSMAILLFNRNHQMNAVQSINSVFMFRGHVRTRVYSTFNRAGFSTSYKSTLSRIDQICESFDIPVKNWAKAVSEQHNQDTSSTDLSSSDHCYALTVERDNELVTPSTPFTCSEEPISTSAASDSDVHMDTTLQKTPGNYTLQDNTSPGDHCYSQTVERDNELVTPSTPFTCSEESPVNYIAEPISTSAASDSGVHIDTTLKKTPGNYILQDNTSPDMDSPFTTTADEAISENTSFEIVMDNLNCRQKTRHKTLETSNKTHNLVHSIAVQHRITDNTKDALHPQADILSIHNEAFIPNHEDYEALHSNFRTLIKRALVEFVPALKDSQDLVEFHIQHPYSELSAKKNNVIPLGILEKDENITEQMIQVVEHLQQYVPRTKDGKMMPILLGGDALSVERGEAASRARLDAITAEDRLDGFIWKSEDWHGHVISLQESYNLLYKGSSSGEKGTLFQLRNQFDRRGVNSEVKNAVNDCREFLRFVTKGHILLAAMQILGLTSLDDFETKVGKDDTEKKSFLDKLAIDIVTQFVATKEFKFDQLGKDQQENDDRIKCGYPGCPKTFAVDGRCRQKHRDNCQYKHFQHLSEGSPADNTSSCNSANSSSKKEDFKFNYACNVLREGLMDWNRDDASKENDGDRLVRMWRFDMLKFSMTNHTKYCQLAFKLQAQLMALLPPRLAFEMKHNRSVSIYGTQGGNVPGDQALEFMNMRAKDALDSLHGNMTSSSIQRIGRSLQGCNHILDCYSKGLDQYFGKPSNWKPSLKKDIDMFVNQLKDENLFDRNPGRYFRSFDNIEFETLGKLNGSKLYKWLTGKKEQYAIIQRTRSYIV
;
A
#
# COMPACT_ATOMS: atom_id res chain seq x y z
N MET A 1 -44.91 40.39 12.68
CA MET A 1 -45.70 39.16 12.90
C MET A 1 -45.29 38.61 14.24
N GLU A 2 -46.22 38.47 15.18
CA GLU A 2 -45.98 37.83 16.47
C GLU A 2 -46.04 36.31 16.26
N HIS A 3 -44.92 35.62 16.50
CA HIS A 3 -44.79 34.17 16.39
C HIS A 3 -44.07 33.67 17.64
N SER A 4 -44.52 32.53 18.17
CA SER A 4 -44.07 32.02 19.47
C SER A 4 -42.57 31.73 19.53
N ASP A 5 -42.02 31.77 20.74
CA ASP A 5 -40.61 31.47 21.07
C ASP A 5 -40.17 30.03 20.72
N THR A 6 -41.05 29.24 20.12
CA THR A 6 -40.88 27.85 19.70
C THR A 6 -40.82 27.70 18.17
N CYS A 7 -40.94 28.79 17.40
CA CYS A 7 -40.96 28.78 15.94
C CYS A 7 -39.61 29.18 15.31
N CYS A 8 -39.33 28.69 14.10
CA CYS A 8 -38.21 29.17 13.30
C CYS A 8 -38.50 30.54 12.70
N VAL A 9 -37.61 31.51 12.89
CA VAL A 9 -37.77 32.90 12.38
C VAL A 9 -37.87 32.98 10.84
N HIS A 10 -37.50 31.93 10.10
CA HIS A 10 -37.49 31.91 8.63
C HIS A 10 -38.45 30.88 7.98
N CYS A 11 -39.19 30.07 8.75
CA CYS A 11 -40.20 29.16 8.21
C CYS A 11 -41.15 28.64 9.30
N THR A 12 -42.29 28.06 8.91
CA THR A 12 -43.33 27.53 9.81
C THR A 12 -42.93 26.23 10.55
N HIS A 13 -41.65 26.05 10.87
CA HIS A 13 -41.14 24.91 11.63
C HIS A 13 -41.17 25.23 13.13
N VAL A 14 -41.95 24.46 13.88
CA VAL A 14 -42.00 24.49 15.35
C VAL A 14 -41.03 23.46 15.90
N PHE A 15 -40.24 23.83 16.92
CA PHE A 15 -39.28 22.97 17.59
C PHE A 15 -39.91 22.23 18.76
N ASN A 16 -39.53 20.95 18.98
CA ASN A 16 -40.01 20.20 20.14
C ASN A 16 -39.18 20.53 21.40
N VAL A 17 -39.71 21.45 22.21
CA VAL A 17 -39.08 21.96 23.44
C VAL A 17 -38.78 20.84 24.45
N GLU A 18 -39.60 19.79 24.52
CA GLU A 18 -39.44 18.70 25.49
C GLU A 18 -38.26 17.76 25.15
N ASN A 19 -37.83 17.71 23.87
CA ASN A 19 -36.80 16.78 23.41
C ASN A 19 -35.71 17.44 22.52
N LEU A 20 -35.22 18.60 22.96
CA LEU A 20 -34.10 19.35 22.35
C LEU A 20 -32.74 18.59 22.30
N LYS A 21 -32.68 17.33 22.76
CA LYS A 21 -31.51 16.45 22.61
C LYS A 21 -31.48 15.76 21.24
N GLU A 22 -32.61 15.25 20.75
CA GLU A 22 -32.66 14.47 19.51
C GLU A 22 -32.67 15.34 18.24
N GLU A 23 -33.20 16.57 18.29
CA GLU A 23 -33.23 17.52 17.16
C GLU A 23 -31.83 18.04 16.71
N ARG A 24 -30.74 17.53 17.31
CA ARG A 24 -29.33 17.87 17.01
C ARG A 24 -29.00 19.36 17.19
N ARG A 25 -28.92 19.78 18.46
CA ARG A 25 -28.29 21.03 18.95
C ARG A 25 -27.39 21.74 17.93
N ARG A 26 -27.91 22.83 17.35
CA ARG A 26 -27.10 23.91 16.74
C ARG A 26 -27.57 25.25 17.26
N SER A 27 -27.02 25.61 18.42
CA SER A 27 -26.90 26.98 18.91
C SER A 27 -28.22 27.74 19.16
N VAL A 28 -28.79 27.49 20.34
CA VAL A 28 -29.43 28.56 21.12
C VAL A 28 -28.42 29.73 21.22
N GLY A 29 -28.92 30.96 21.14
CA GLY A 29 -28.16 32.19 20.90
C GLY A 29 -26.87 32.37 21.71
N LYS A 30 -25.73 32.04 21.09
CA LYS A 30 -24.40 32.64 21.33
C LYS A 30 -23.70 32.82 19.99
N GLN A 31 -22.88 33.87 19.88
CA GLN A 31 -22.22 34.27 18.63
C GLN A 31 -21.52 33.09 17.93
N HIS A 32 -21.95 32.76 16.71
CA HIS A 32 -21.21 31.83 15.86
C HIS A 32 -19.99 32.56 15.30
N LYS A 33 -18.78 32.20 15.75
CA LYS A 33 -17.51 32.89 15.44
C LYS A 33 -17.20 33.12 13.94
N ASP A 34 -17.92 32.45 13.04
CA ASP A 34 -17.70 32.49 11.58
C ASP A 34 -18.69 33.39 10.81
N VAL A 35 -19.85 33.74 11.38
CA VAL A 35 -20.94 34.48 10.68
C VAL A 35 -21.76 35.32 11.67
N ASP A 36 -21.74 36.65 11.50
CA ASP A 36 -22.73 37.54 12.11
C ASP A 36 -24.00 37.56 11.25
N LEU A 37 -25.10 37.00 11.78
CA LEU A 37 -26.38 36.95 11.09
C LEU A 37 -27.03 38.33 10.94
N ILE A 38 -26.90 39.23 11.92
CA ILE A 38 -27.54 40.55 11.88
C ILE A 38 -26.85 41.42 10.84
N LYS A 39 -25.52 41.40 10.78
CA LYS A 39 -24.73 42.04 9.73
C LYS A 39 -25.05 41.46 8.33
N THR A 40 -25.40 40.18 8.25
CA THR A 40 -25.85 39.54 7.00
C THR A 40 -27.26 39.98 6.62
N LEU A 41 -28.19 40.09 7.57
CA LEU A 41 -29.58 40.53 7.33
C LEU A 41 -29.65 42.01 6.95
N ALA A 42 -28.92 42.87 7.66
CA ALA A 42 -28.75 44.30 7.31
C ALA A 42 -28.31 44.46 5.86
N PHE A 43 -27.29 43.71 5.45
CA PHE A 43 -26.81 43.72 4.06
C PHE A 43 -27.85 43.18 3.06
N CYS A 44 -28.53 42.07 3.36
CA CYS A 44 -29.50 41.45 2.44
C CYS A 44 -30.77 42.29 2.22
N TYR A 45 -31.13 43.18 3.15
CA TYR A 45 -32.29 44.08 3.05
C TYR A 45 -31.88 45.54 2.81
N GLU A 46 -30.59 45.82 2.54
CA GLU A 46 -29.99 47.15 2.37
C GLU A 46 -30.31 48.16 3.52
N VAL A 47 -30.54 47.64 4.73
CA VAL A 47 -30.80 48.45 5.94
C VAL A 47 -29.49 48.75 6.66
N ASP A 48 -29.36 49.95 7.22
CA ASP A 48 -28.26 50.25 8.13
C ASP A 48 -28.24 49.29 9.32
N GLU A 49 -27.06 48.76 9.65
CA GLU A 49 -26.91 47.70 10.66
C GLU A 49 -27.23 48.17 12.08
N VAL A 50 -26.95 49.44 12.39
CA VAL A 50 -27.23 50.02 13.71
C VAL A 50 -28.72 50.31 13.83
N LYS A 51 -29.35 50.88 12.80
CA LYS A 51 -30.82 51.01 12.73
C LYS A 51 -31.52 49.67 12.81
N LEU A 52 -31.01 48.62 12.15
CA LEU A 52 -31.62 47.29 12.23
C LEU A 52 -31.50 46.69 13.63
N ARG A 53 -30.33 46.77 14.28
CA ARG A 53 -30.16 46.35 15.69
C ARG A 53 -31.11 47.11 16.61
N ASN A 54 -31.20 48.43 16.46
CA ASN A 54 -32.07 49.27 17.30
C ASN A 54 -33.57 49.05 17.02
N ALA A 55 -33.97 48.74 15.79
CA ALA A 55 -35.37 48.48 15.41
C ALA A 55 -35.83 47.06 15.79
N ILE A 56 -34.91 46.10 15.91
CA ILE A 56 -35.18 44.78 16.52
C ILE A 56 -35.20 44.89 18.06
N GLY A 57 -34.49 45.86 18.63
CA GLY A 57 -34.66 46.30 20.02
C GLY A 57 -34.19 45.30 21.07
N TYR A 58 -33.16 44.50 20.79
CA TYR A 58 -32.72 43.41 21.68
C TYR A 58 -31.20 43.27 21.81
N ASP A 59 -30.76 43.28 23.08
CA ASP A 59 -29.57 42.57 23.55
C ASP A 59 -29.99 41.21 24.14
N ASP A 60 -29.19 40.17 23.90
CA ASP A 60 -29.21 38.84 24.55
C ASP A 60 -30.59 38.14 24.77
N THR A 61 -31.39 37.97 23.70
CA THR A 61 -32.35 36.84 23.61
C THR A 61 -32.07 35.93 22.41
N SER A 62 -32.53 34.68 22.50
CA SER A 62 -32.04 33.57 21.68
C SER A 62 -33.07 33.07 20.67
N PHE A 63 -32.94 33.52 19.42
CA PHE A 63 -33.78 33.10 18.30
C PHE A 63 -33.53 31.65 17.84
N PHE A 64 -34.59 30.96 17.42
CA PHE A 64 -34.49 29.63 16.81
C PHE A 64 -34.43 29.70 15.27
N VAL A 65 -33.45 29.02 14.66
CA VAL A 65 -33.32 28.90 13.20
C VAL A 65 -33.07 27.44 12.82
N CYS A 66 -33.94 26.86 11.98
CA CYS A 66 -33.85 25.46 11.62
C CYS A 66 -32.62 25.20 10.73
N SER A 67 -32.08 23.98 10.79
CA SER A 67 -30.81 23.65 10.13
C SER A 67 -30.83 23.89 8.61
N GLN A 68 -31.99 23.77 7.96
CA GLN A 68 -32.16 24.02 6.53
C GLN A 68 -32.09 25.52 6.21
N CYS A 69 -32.78 26.38 6.97
CA CYS A 69 -32.70 27.84 6.81
C CYS A 69 -31.29 28.37 7.11
N PHE A 70 -30.63 27.87 8.17
CA PHE A 70 -29.25 28.24 8.49
C PHE A 70 -28.25 27.88 7.37
N ASN A 71 -28.37 26.67 6.79
CA ASN A 71 -27.51 26.25 5.69
C ASN A 71 -27.75 27.11 4.43
N SER A 72 -28.99 27.50 4.13
CA SER A 72 -29.32 28.41 3.03
C SER A 72 -28.72 29.81 3.25
N LEU A 73 -28.90 30.41 4.43
CA LEU A 73 -28.29 31.70 4.79
C LEU A 73 -26.76 31.67 4.65
N LYS A 74 -26.12 30.59 5.13
CA LYS A 74 -24.66 30.40 5.00
C LYS A 74 -24.22 30.29 3.54
N ALA A 75 -25.00 29.64 2.67
CA ALA A 75 -24.72 29.56 1.23
C ALA A 75 -24.85 30.92 0.54
N THR A 76 -25.88 31.71 0.89
CA THR A 76 -26.08 33.09 0.39
C THR A 76 -24.95 34.01 0.84
N TYR A 77 -24.60 34.03 2.13
CA TYR A 77 -23.48 34.83 2.66
C TYR A 77 -22.14 34.50 1.99
N VAL A 78 -21.81 33.21 1.83
CA VAL A 78 -20.58 32.78 1.13
C VAL A 78 -20.59 33.19 -0.35
N SER A 79 -21.76 33.30 -0.98
CA SER A 79 -21.90 33.73 -2.37
C SER A 79 -21.75 35.26 -2.49
N LEU A 80 -22.41 36.03 -1.64
CA LEU A 80 -22.28 37.49 -1.57
C LEU A 80 -20.85 37.93 -1.24
N ASN A 81 -20.19 37.27 -0.28
CA ASN A 81 -18.81 37.60 0.09
C ASN A 81 -17.81 37.25 -1.05
N LYS A 82 -18.09 36.20 -1.84
CA LYS A 82 -17.36 35.94 -3.10
C LYS A 82 -17.58 37.04 -4.13
N CYS A 83 -18.81 37.53 -4.31
CA CYS A 83 -19.12 38.64 -5.20
C CYS A 83 -18.41 39.93 -4.76
N ARG A 84 -18.44 40.28 -3.47
CA ARG A 84 -17.69 41.41 -2.89
C ARG A 84 -16.19 41.28 -3.16
N ASN A 85 -15.60 40.12 -2.89
CA ASN A 85 -14.20 39.83 -3.19
C ASN A 85 -13.86 39.93 -4.69
N LEU A 86 -14.82 39.69 -5.58
CA LEU A 86 -14.67 39.91 -7.02
C LEU A 86 -14.68 41.40 -7.34
N CYS A 87 -15.63 42.15 -6.80
CA CYS A 87 -15.77 43.59 -7.00
C CYS A 87 -14.56 44.39 -6.48
N GLU A 88 -14.00 44.04 -5.32
CA GLU A 88 -12.79 44.69 -4.80
C GLU A 88 -11.54 44.35 -5.63
N LYS A 89 -11.45 43.14 -6.19
CA LYS A 89 -10.40 42.74 -7.15
C LYS A 89 -10.56 43.41 -8.53
N LEU A 90 -11.77 43.85 -8.88
CA LEU A 90 -12.03 44.63 -10.10
C LEU A 90 -11.79 46.14 -9.87
N LYS A 91 -12.02 46.66 -8.65
CA LYS A 91 -11.67 48.04 -8.26
C LYS A 91 -10.15 48.28 -8.21
N THR A 92 -9.36 47.24 -7.91
CA THR A 92 -7.89 47.33 -7.80
C THR A 92 -7.13 47.09 -9.11
N SER A 93 -7.81 46.70 -10.20
CA SER A 93 -7.18 46.45 -11.50
C SER A 93 -7.27 47.66 -12.44
N THR A 94 -6.27 48.55 -12.38
CA THR A 94 -6.15 49.74 -13.24
C THR A 94 -5.73 49.38 -14.67
N SER A 95 -6.69 49.01 -15.54
CA SER A 95 -6.43 48.90 -16.98
C SER A 95 -7.66 49.22 -17.85
N THR A 96 -7.56 50.36 -18.53
CA THR A 96 -8.08 50.82 -19.85
C THR A 96 -9.20 50.11 -20.65
N SER A 97 -10.00 49.19 -20.11
CA SER A 97 -11.22 48.65 -20.74
C SER A 97 -12.53 49.19 -20.13
N PHE A 98 -12.44 50.14 -19.20
CA PHE A 98 -13.51 50.56 -18.29
C PHE A 98 -14.69 51.34 -18.91
N ILE A 99 -14.66 51.67 -20.20
CA ILE A 99 -15.70 52.51 -20.85
C ILE A 99 -16.96 51.68 -21.16
N ASN A 100 -16.83 50.50 -21.77
CA ASN A 100 -17.98 49.74 -22.29
C ASN A 100 -18.84 49.03 -21.23
N LEU A 101 -18.40 48.94 -19.96
CA LEU A 101 -19.20 48.35 -18.88
C LEU A 101 -20.03 49.37 -18.11
N ARG A 102 -19.69 50.66 -18.19
CA ARG A 102 -20.47 51.73 -17.54
C ARG A 102 -21.76 52.01 -18.32
N THR A 103 -21.69 52.00 -19.65
CA THR A 103 -22.84 52.16 -20.56
C THR A 103 -23.87 51.04 -20.45
N ILE A 104 -23.44 49.81 -20.14
CA ILE A 104 -24.33 48.65 -19.97
C ILE A 104 -25.06 48.70 -18.62
N LEU A 105 -24.44 49.25 -17.58
CA LEU A 105 -25.05 49.40 -16.25
C LEU A 105 -25.87 50.70 -16.08
N SER A 106 -25.75 51.66 -17.00
CA SER A 106 -26.66 52.81 -17.07
C SER A 106 -27.96 52.50 -17.83
N ALA A 107 -27.92 51.60 -18.83
CA ALA A 107 -29.08 51.21 -19.64
C ALA A 107 -30.00 50.16 -18.94
N SER A 108 -30.14 50.24 -17.62
CA SER A 108 -30.95 49.33 -16.79
C SER A 108 -31.40 50.03 -15.50
N ARG A 109 -31.63 51.35 -15.57
CA ARG A 109 -31.92 52.19 -14.39
C ARG A 109 -32.89 53.34 -14.67
N GLU A 110 -33.62 53.23 -15.76
CA GLU A 110 -34.77 54.07 -16.14
C GLU A 110 -35.95 53.10 -16.39
N GLU A 111 -37.18 53.59 -16.22
CA GLU A 111 -38.44 52.83 -16.40
C GLU A 111 -38.71 51.68 -15.40
N CYS A 112 -38.88 52.06 -14.13
CA CYS A 112 -39.85 51.44 -13.22
C CYS A 112 -40.61 52.55 -12.48
N ASP A 113 -41.67 53.09 -13.09
CA ASP A 113 -42.63 54.01 -12.47
C ASP A 113 -43.99 53.92 -13.20
N ALA A 114 -45.07 54.29 -12.49
CA ALA A 114 -46.46 54.43 -12.92
C ALA A 114 -47.25 53.15 -13.30
N ASP A 115 -48.33 52.96 -12.54
CA ASP A 115 -49.46 52.04 -12.74
C ASP A 115 -50.20 52.21 -14.08
N GLU A 116 -50.91 51.16 -14.51
CA GLU A 116 -52.37 51.29 -14.71
C GLU A 116 -53.09 49.91 -14.66
N GLN A 117 -54.39 49.94 -14.36
CA GLN A 117 -55.29 48.78 -14.42
C GLN A 117 -56.20 48.90 -15.65
N ILE A 118 -56.67 47.77 -16.21
CA ILE A 118 -58.10 47.47 -16.49
C ILE A 118 -58.25 46.21 -17.40
N HIS A 119 -59.32 45.45 -17.16
CA HIS A 119 -59.77 44.25 -17.89
C HIS A 119 -60.23 44.54 -19.34
N VAL A 120 -60.48 43.50 -20.14
CA VAL A 120 -61.85 43.11 -20.64
C VAL A 120 -61.79 42.06 -21.79
N ASP A 121 -62.46 40.93 -21.54
CA ASP A 121 -63.26 40.04 -22.44
C ASP A 121 -62.71 39.06 -23.54
N THR A 122 -63.18 37.80 -23.37
CA THR A 122 -63.96 36.87 -24.27
C THR A 122 -63.57 36.57 -25.74
N GLU A 123 -63.88 35.42 -26.37
CA GLU A 123 -64.47 34.09 -25.99
C GLU A 123 -63.87 32.96 -26.92
N PRO A 124 -64.25 31.64 -26.88
CA PRO A 124 -63.45 30.53 -27.46
C PRO A 124 -63.84 30.10 -28.91
N PRO A 125 -64.29 28.86 -29.32
CA PRO A 125 -64.91 27.73 -28.61
C PRO A 125 -64.21 26.33 -28.77
N LEU A 126 -64.99 25.28 -28.50
CA LEU A 126 -64.81 23.81 -28.50
C LEU A 126 -64.99 23.14 -29.90
N PRO A 127 -64.96 21.78 -30.11
CA PRO A 127 -65.18 20.68 -29.16
C PRO A 127 -64.30 19.41 -29.19
N SER A 128 -64.59 18.54 -28.23
CA SER A 128 -64.03 17.21 -27.94
C SER A 128 -64.80 16.06 -28.63
N LEU A 129 -64.38 14.80 -28.38
CA LEU A 129 -65.30 13.74 -27.93
C LEU A 129 -64.56 12.49 -27.40
N THR A 130 -65.12 11.88 -26.36
CA THR A 130 -64.86 10.51 -25.83
C THR A 130 -66.23 9.83 -25.62
N PRO A 131 -66.35 8.49 -25.62
CA PRO A 131 -66.15 7.67 -24.40
C PRO A 131 -65.55 6.26 -24.75
N ALA A 132 -65.53 5.19 -23.94
CA ALA A 132 -66.11 4.89 -22.61
C ALA A 132 -65.29 3.85 -21.81
N LEU A 133 -65.40 3.94 -20.47
CA LEU A 133 -65.55 2.90 -19.41
C LEU A 133 -65.07 1.43 -19.67
N ALA A 134 -64.55 0.69 -18.68
CA ALA A 134 -64.99 0.64 -17.27
C ALA A 134 -63.88 0.39 -16.20
N CYS A 135 -64.31 0.24 -14.94
CA CYS A 135 -63.55 0.15 -13.68
C CYS A 135 -62.72 -1.16 -13.53
N SER A 136 -61.84 -1.36 -12.52
CA SER A 136 -61.77 -0.80 -11.16
C SER A 136 -60.36 -0.89 -10.51
N GLY A 137 -60.21 -0.35 -9.27
CA GLY A 137 -59.16 -0.77 -8.32
C GLY A 137 -57.99 0.19 -8.08
N SER A 138 -58.08 1.07 -7.07
CA SER A 138 -56.94 1.81 -6.51
C SER A 138 -56.16 0.93 -5.51
N THR A 139 -54.83 0.97 -5.42
CA THR A 139 -54.08 2.09 -4.81
C THR A 139 -52.57 2.00 -5.16
N ALA A 140 -51.98 3.09 -5.68
CA ALA A 140 -50.57 3.13 -6.06
C ALA A 140 -49.78 4.18 -5.26
N ARG A 141 -48.85 3.73 -4.40
CA ARG A 141 -47.98 4.60 -3.59
C ARG A 141 -46.96 5.36 -4.46
N LYS A 142 -47.13 6.68 -4.59
CA LYS A 142 -46.04 7.57 -5.06
C LYS A 142 -44.87 7.52 -4.07
N ARG A 143 -43.72 6.96 -4.45
CA ARG A 143 -42.43 7.20 -3.78
C ARG A 143 -41.48 7.92 -4.72
N GLN A 144 -41.01 9.09 -4.29
CA GLN A 144 -40.05 9.90 -5.03
C GLN A 144 -38.71 9.17 -5.17
N ARG A 145 -38.01 9.39 -6.29
CA ARG A 145 -36.66 8.86 -6.50
C ARG A 145 -35.63 9.79 -5.85
N ASN A 146 -35.07 9.38 -4.71
CA ASN A 146 -33.88 10.02 -4.15
C ASN A 146 -32.69 9.82 -5.10
N ILE A 147 -32.19 10.92 -5.69
CA ILE A 147 -30.95 10.91 -6.47
C ILE A 147 -29.78 11.19 -5.51
N PHE A 148 -29.11 10.14 -5.06
CA PHE A 148 -27.84 10.25 -4.34
C PHE A 148 -26.67 10.07 -5.32
N THR A 149 -26.14 11.19 -5.82
CA THR A 149 -24.86 11.26 -6.53
C THR A 149 -23.74 11.69 -5.57
N PRO A 150 -22.66 10.90 -5.38
CA PRO A 150 -21.50 11.32 -4.61
C PRO A 150 -20.73 12.45 -5.31
N SER A 151 -20.50 13.56 -4.62
CA SER A 151 -19.82 14.74 -5.17
C SER A 151 -18.31 14.74 -4.91
N LYS A 152 -17.50 14.42 -5.94
CA LYS A 152 -16.06 14.70 -5.98
C LYS A 152 -15.58 15.09 -7.38
N SER A 153 -15.50 16.40 -7.66
CA SER A 153 -14.70 16.96 -8.76
C SER A 153 -14.40 18.45 -8.53
N GLY A 154 -13.30 18.71 -7.81
CA GLY A 154 -12.74 20.06 -7.67
C GLY A 154 -12.20 20.58 -9.02
N CYS A 155 -12.36 21.88 -9.29
CA CYS A 155 -12.04 22.49 -10.58
C CYS A 155 -10.56 22.36 -10.98
N THR A 156 -10.30 21.96 -12.22
CA THR A 156 -9.00 22.15 -12.87
C THR A 156 -8.75 23.64 -13.19
N PRO A 157 -7.55 24.18 -12.95
CA PRO A 157 -7.23 25.56 -13.33
C PRO A 157 -7.21 25.73 -14.87
N LYS A 158 -7.98 26.68 -15.40
CA LYS A 158 -7.86 27.11 -16.80
C LYS A 158 -6.50 27.79 -17.01
N ALA A 159 -5.68 27.26 -17.91
CA ALA A 159 -4.39 27.85 -18.25
C ALA A 159 -4.55 29.28 -18.82
N LYS A 160 -4.02 30.29 -18.10
CA LYS A 160 -3.94 31.66 -18.61
C LYS A 160 -2.97 31.70 -19.80
N ARG A 161 -3.46 32.00 -21.00
CA ARG A 161 -2.61 32.38 -22.14
C ARG A 161 -1.84 33.64 -21.77
N LYS A 162 -0.50 33.58 -21.70
CA LYS A 162 0.33 34.80 -21.67
C LYS A 162 0.05 35.59 -22.96
N ALA A 163 -0.41 36.82 -22.83
CA ALA A 163 -0.30 37.80 -23.90
C ALA A 163 1.15 38.28 -23.95
N SER A 164 1.76 38.28 -25.13
CA SER A 164 3.04 38.95 -25.39
C SER A 164 2.83 40.05 -26.42
N THR A 165 3.70 41.05 -26.41
CA THR A 165 3.50 42.36 -27.03
C THR A 165 3.68 42.38 -28.55
N LYS A 166 3.18 43.45 -29.17
CA LYS A 166 3.11 43.65 -30.62
C LYS A 166 4.47 44.09 -31.19
N THR A 167 4.85 43.53 -32.32
CA THR A 167 5.68 44.22 -33.33
C THR A 167 4.80 44.62 -34.54
N PRO A 168 5.25 45.56 -35.41
CA PRO A 168 4.31 46.39 -36.18
C PRO A 168 3.55 45.69 -37.32
N LYS A 169 2.31 46.15 -37.55
CA LYS A 169 1.57 45.87 -38.79
C LYS A 169 2.27 46.57 -39.97
N LYS A 170 2.65 45.82 -41.02
CA LYS A 170 2.78 46.40 -42.36
C LYS A 170 1.41 46.36 -43.07
N ASN A 171 1.20 47.31 -43.98
CA ASN A 171 -0.14 47.76 -44.36
C ASN A 171 -0.88 46.83 -45.33
N ARG A 172 -2.22 46.79 -45.20
CA ARG A 172 -3.10 46.57 -46.35
C ARG A 172 -2.80 47.64 -47.40
N ARG A 173 -2.56 47.25 -48.65
CA ARG A 173 -2.99 48.06 -49.80
C ARG A 173 -3.90 47.23 -50.70
N ARG A 174 -5.02 47.86 -51.05
CA ARG A 174 -6.03 47.39 -52.00
C ARG A 174 -5.54 47.81 -53.38
N LEU A 175 -5.52 46.91 -54.35
CA LEU A 175 -5.32 47.25 -55.76
C LEU A 175 -6.55 46.84 -56.55
N GLN A 176 -7.41 47.82 -56.77
CA GLN A 176 -8.34 47.82 -57.91
C GLN A 176 -7.59 48.48 -59.08
N PHE A 177 -7.79 47.98 -60.30
CA PHE A 177 -7.49 48.74 -61.51
C PHE A 177 -8.56 48.45 -62.56
N THR A 178 -9.17 49.52 -63.08
CA THR A 178 -10.25 49.53 -64.07
C THR A 178 -10.20 50.88 -64.79
N SER A 179 -10.26 50.90 -66.13
CA SER A 179 -10.26 52.12 -66.99
C SER A 179 -8.92 52.92 -66.99
N THR A 180 -8.44 53.58 -68.06
CA THR A 180 -8.61 53.55 -69.55
C THR A 180 -7.33 54.23 -70.16
N CYS A 181 -7.09 54.53 -71.46
CA CYS A 181 -7.93 54.61 -72.67
C CYS A 181 -7.15 54.37 -74.01
N LYS A 182 -7.78 54.82 -75.10
CA LYS A 182 -7.48 54.83 -76.56
C LYS A 182 -6.65 56.06 -77.03
N PRO A 183 -6.40 56.31 -78.35
CA PRO A 183 -6.62 55.49 -79.58
C PRO A 183 -5.41 55.40 -80.56
N GLN A 184 -5.44 54.42 -81.49
CA GLN A 184 -5.43 54.64 -82.96
C GLN A 184 -5.68 53.31 -83.72
N ASP A 185 -5.82 53.35 -85.04
CA ASP A 185 -6.73 52.47 -85.81
C ASP A 185 -6.09 51.48 -86.80
N GLU A 186 -6.88 50.46 -87.17
CA GLU A 186 -6.74 49.54 -88.31
C GLU A 186 -5.51 48.57 -88.35
N LYS A 187 -5.54 47.39 -89.01
CA LYS A 187 -6.47 46.79 -90.00
C LYS A 187 -6.68 45.26 -89.71
N PRO A 188 -7.15 44.33 -90.60
CA PRO A 188 -8.22 43.41 -90.22
C PRO A 188 -7.84 41.92 -90.02
N THR A 189 -8.86 41.15 -89.61
CA THR A 189 -8.94 39.71 -89.33
C THR A 189 -8.42 38.77 -90.43
N PRO A 190 -7.81 37.64 -90.05
CA PRO A 190 -8.00 36.36 -90.73
C PRO A 190 -8.79 35.36 -89.86
N GLN A 191 -9.89 34.82 -90.37
CA GLN A 191 -10.60 33.69 -89.74
C GLN A 191 -9.91 32.37 -90.13
N VAL A 192 -9.35 31.63 -89.16
CA VAL A 192 -8.86 30.25 -89.42
C VAL A 192 -9.27 29.30 -88.29
N THR A 193 -10.36 28.56 -88.56
CA THR A 193 -10.80 27.27 -87.97
C THR A 193 -10.44 26.93 -86.52
N GLN A 194 -11.47 26.72 -85.68
CA GLN A 194 -11.34 25.89 -84.47
C GLN A 194 -10.94 24.46 -84.85
N SER A 195 -9.73 24.03 -84.50
CA SER A 195 -9.30 22.64 -84.70
C SER A 195 -10.07 21.70 -83.77
N PRO A 196 -10.69 20.60 -84.25
CA PRO A 196 -11.45 19.70 -83.40
C PRO A 196 -10.57 18.98 -82.36
N GLY A 197 -10.69 19.39 -81.09
CA GLY A 197 -9.87 18.86 -79.99
C GLY A 197 -9.88 17.32 -79.94
N PRO A 198 -8.71 16.66 -79.99
CA PRO A 198 -8.54 15.33 -80.60
C PRO A 198 -9.55 14.28 -80.14
N LYS A 199 -10.14 13.56 -81.10
CA LYS A 199 -11.08 12.46 -80.84
C LYS A 199 -10.31 11.28 -80.23
N VAL A 200 -10.60 10.95 -78.96
CA VAL A 200 -10.05 9.75 -78.31
C VAL A 200 -10.93 8.58 -78.70
N LYS A 201 -10.55 7.89 -79.77
CA LYS A 201 -11.13 6.60 -80.17
C LYS A 201 -10.55 5.52 -79.28
N VAL A 202 -11.41 4.82 -78.54
CA VAL A 202 -11.00 3.62 -77.81
C VAL A 202 -11.28 2.42 -78.68
N HIS A 203 -10.23 1.67 -78.98
CA HIS A 203 -10.27 0.42 -79.74
C HIS A 203 -10.11 -0.72 -78.74
N LEU A 204 -11.18 -1.50 -78.53
CA LEU A 204 -11.16 -2.69 -77.68
C LEU A 204 -11.13 -3.93 -78.56
N GLN A 205 -10.08 -4.74 -78.41
CA GLN A 205 -9.87 -5.97 -79.18
C GLN A 205 -10.08 -7.18 -78.26
N PHE A 206 -11.02 -8.04 -78.64
CA PHE A 206 -11.37 -9.28 -77.95
C PHE A 206 -10.91 -10.47 -78.81
N LYS A 207 -10.81 -11.68 -78.25
CA LYS A 207 -10.64 -12.89 -79.07
C LYS A 207 -11.85 -13.00 -80.03
N GLY A 208 -11.58 -12.84 -81.33
CA GLY A 208 -12.59 -12.94 -82.40
C GLY A 208 -13.36 -11.67 -82.77
N SER A 209 -13.17 -10.52 -82.12
CA SER A 209 -13.87 -9.27 -82.52
C SER A 209 -13.18 -7.99 -82.06
N SER A 210 -13.54 -6.84 -82.65
CA SER A 210 -13.14 -5.52 -82.14
C SER A 210 -14.33 -4.56 -82.04
N ARG A 211 -14.36 -3.75 -80.97
CA ARG A 211 -15.32 -2.67 -80.77
C ARG A 211 -14.59 -1.33 -80.80
N LYS A 212 -15.17 -0.33 -81.47
CA LYS A 212 -14.61 1.02 -81.65
C LYS A 212 -15.65 2.04 -81.19
N THR A 213 -15.32 2.86 -80.20
CA THR A 213 -16.26 3.84 -79.62
C THR A 213 -15.61 5.21 -79.47
N ASP A 214 -16.28 6.27 -79.96
CA ASP A 214 -15.91 7.67 -79.73
C ASP A 214 -16.37 8.09 -78.32
N LEU A 215 -15.43 8.21 -77.37
CA LEU A 215 -15.77 8.66 -76.01
C LEU A 215 -16.00 10.19 -75.94
N LYS A 216 -17.03 10.59 -75.20
CA LYS A 216 -17.41 11.98 -74.90
C LYS A 216 -17.37 12.24 -73.38
N GLY A 217 -17.43 13.51 -72.98
CA GLY A 217 -17.51 13.90 -71.56
C GLY A 217 -16.34 13.40 -70.70
N PRO A 218 -16.56 13.17 -69.39
CA PRO A 218 -15.51 12.75 -68.47
C PRO A 218 -14.83 11.42 -68.83
N GLY A 219 -15.54 10.48 -69.47
CA GLY A 219 -14.95 9.20 -69.92
C GLY A 219 -13.80 9.39 -70.91
N LYS A 220 -13.92 10.38 -71.82
CA LYS A 220 -12.83 10.78 -72.73
C LYS A 220 -11.58 11.24 -71.96
N LEU A 221 -11.79 12.01 -70.88
CA LEU A 221 -10.72 12.57 -70.06
C LEU A 221 -10.08 11.49 -69.18
N ALA A 222 -10.89 10.61 -68.57
CA ALA A 222 -10.40 9.45 -67.83
C ALA A 222 -9.50 8.55 -68.67
N CYS A 223 -9.97 8.09 -69.85
CA CYS A 223 -9.16 7.24 -70.72
C CYS A 223 -7.89 7.93 -71.22
N ARG A 224 -7.93 9.24 -71.54
CA ARG A 224 -6.74 10.02 -71.89
C ARG A 224 -5.74 10.04 -70.71
N SER A 225 -6.20 10.31 -69.49
CA SER A 225 -5.37 10.31 -68.30
C SER A 225 -4.76 8.93 -67.99
N ILE A 226 -5.49 7.83 -68.20
CA ILE A 226 -4.96 6.46 -68.03
C ILE A 226 -3.81 6.21 -69.02
N VAL A 227 -4.00 6.52 -70.31
CA VAL A 227 -2.95 6.38 -71.34
C VAL A 227 -1.72 7.25 -71.03
N GLN A 228 -1.93 8.44 -70.44
CA GLN A 228 -0.88 9.33 -69.98
C GLN A 228 -0.29 8.93 -68.59
N LYS A 229 -0.64 7.76 -68.03
CA LYS A 229 -0.25 7.26 -66.70
C LYS A 229 -0.62 8.19 -65.53
N GLN A 230 -1.53 9.14 -65.75
CA GLN A 230 -2.02 10.10 -64.75
C GLN A 230 -3.19 9.52 -63.95
N TYR A 231 -2.95 8.44 -63.20
CA TYR A 231 -4.01 7.68 -62.51
C TYR A 231 -4.86 8.53 -61.54
N LYS A 232 -4.27 9.53 -60.86
CA LYS A 232 -5.01 10.49 -60.02
C LYS A 232 -6.00 11.32 -60.83
N THR A 233 -5.57 11.86 -61.98
CA THR A 233 -6.42 12.62 -62.90
C THR A 233 -7.52 11.73 -63.50
N ALA A 234 -7.18 10.49 -63.84
CA ALA A 234 -8.15 9.50 -64.31
C ALA A 234 -9.25 9.21 -63.28
N LEU A 235 -8.87 8.92 -62.03
CA LEU A 235 -9.81 8.68 -60.92
C LEU A 235 -10.69 9.90 -60.65
N ASN A 236 -10.12 11.11 -60.66
CA ASN A 236 -10.90 12.34 -60.53
C ASN A 236 -11.97 12.48 -61.63
N HIS A 237 -11.66 12.11 -62.88
CA HIS A 237 -12.64 12.10 -63.97
C HIS A 237 -13.68 10.97 -63.83
N LEU A 238 -13.28 9.77 -63.41
CA LEU A 238 -14.21 8.66 -63.14
C LEU A 238 -15.19 8.98 -61.99
N LEU A 239 -14.73 9.69 -60.95
CA LEU A 239 -15.55 10.14 -59.83
C LEU A 239 -16.64 11.15 -60.22
N THR A 240 -16.58 11.76 -61.41
CA THR A 240 -17.66 12.60 -61.96
C THR A 240 -18.70 11.82 -62.77
N ILE A 241 -18.53 10.51 -62.95
CA ILE A 241 -19.50 9.61 -63.61
C ILE A 241 -20.16 8.80 -62.51
N GLU A 242 -21.45 9.02 -62.26
CA GLU A 242 -22.12 8.50 -61.06
C GLU A 242 -22.09 6.96 -60.97
N ASP A 243 -22.18 6.23 -62.09
CA ASP A 243 -22.10 4.76 -62.08
C ASP A 243 -20.67 4.22 -61.90
N ALA A 244 -19.65 4.90 -62.44
CA ALA A 244 -18.25 4.54 -62.21
C ALA A 244 -17.83 4.84 -60.76
N LYS A 245 -18.38 5.91 -60.17
CA LYS A 245 -18.27 6.27 -58.75
C LYS A 245 -18.91 5.21 -57.85
N LYS A 246 -20.12 4.71 -58.17
CA LYS A 246 -20.75 3.57 -57.47
C LYS A 246 -19.84 2.34 -57.49
N GLU A 247 -19.34 1.94 -58.66
CA GLU A 247 -18.56 0.70 -58.79
C GLU A 247 -17.15 0.81 -58.17
N LEU A 248 -16.56 2.00 -58.15
CA LEU A 248 -15.35 2.27 -57.37
C LEU A 248 -15.60 2.14 -55.86
N VAL A 249 -16.74 2.61 -55.35
CA VAL A 249 -17.14 2.41 -53.95
C VAL A 249 -17.41 0.92 -53.65
N ASN A 250 -18.09 0.20 -54.54
CA ASN A 250 -18.29 -1.26 -54.41
C ASN A 250 -16.95 -2.00 -54.32
N THR A 251 -15.97 -1.63 -55.15
CA THR A 251 -14.60 -2.19 -55.13
C THR A 251 -13.90 -1.91 -53.81
N VAL A 252 -13.96 -0.67 -53.29
CA VAL A 252 -13.39 -0.30 -51.98
C VAL A 252 -14.05 -1.09 -50.84
N MET A 253 -15.38 -1.19 -50.83
CA MET A 253 -16.14 -1.94 -49.82
C MET A 253 -15.84 -3.45 -49.86
N LYS A 254 -15.60 -4.01 -51.05
CA LYS A 254 -15.15 -5.40 -51.24
C LYS A 254 -13.76 -5.62 -50.65
N ASN A 255 -12.80 -4.73 -50.92
CA ASN A 255 -11.44 -4.83 -50.39
C ASN A 255 -11.42 -4.75 -48.86
N ILE A 256 -12.12 -3.76 -48.26
CA ILE A 256 -12.30 -3.65 -46.80
C ILE A 256 -12.93 -4.93 -46.24
N SER A 257 -13.94 -5.49 -46.92
CA SER A 257 -14.59 -6.74 -46.50
C SER A 257 -13.68 -7.96 -46.58
N GLN A 258 -12.66 -7.95 -47.46
CA GLN A 258 -11.65 -9.02 -47.58
C GLN A 258 -10.56 -8.87 -46.50
N GLU A 259 -10.02 -7.67 -46.30
CA GLU A 259 -9.07 -7.35 -45.21
C GLU A 259 -9.60 -7.84 -43.85
N VAL A 260 -10.80 -7.38 -43.48
CA VAL A 260 -11.39 -7.69 -42.18
C VAL A 260 -11.78 -9.19 -42.07
N GLN A 261 -12.11 -9.86 -43.17
CA GLN A 261 -12.33 -11.31 -43.17
C GLN A 261 -11.04 -12.11 -42.98
N ALA A 262 -9.93 -11.70 -43.59
CA ALA A 262 -8.64 -12.34 -43.39
C ALA A 262 -8.20 -12.23 -41.92
N LEU A 263 -8.28 -11.02 -41.36
CA LEU A 263 -7.98 -10.77 -39.94
C LEU A 263 -8.86 -11.60 -39.00
N CYS A 264 -10.18 -11.67 -39.24
CA CYS A 264 -11.07 -12.50 -38.41
C CYS A 264 -10.85 -14.01 -38.54
N LYS A 265 -10.27 -14.48 -39.67
CA LYS A 265 -9.93 -15.90 -39.89
C LYS A 265 -8.59 -16.30 -39.24
N ASN A 266 -7.63 -15.38 -39.11
CA ASN A 266 -6.38 -15.63 -38.40
C ASN A 266 -6.67 -16.08 -36.95
N LYS A 267 -6.21 -17.28 -36.57
CA LYS A 267 -6.35 -17.82 -35.19
C LYS A 267 -5.40 -17.15 -34.20
N GLU A 268 -4.27 -16.62 -34.66
CA GLU A 268 -3.18 -16.05 -33.86
C GLU A 268 -3.31 -14.53 -33.69
N SER A 269 -4.40 -13.94 -34.16
CA SER A 269 -4.61 -12.49 -34.13
C SER A 269 -4.57 -11.93 -32.70
N THR A 270 -3.86 -10.82 -32.50
CA THR A 270 -3.73 -10.12 -31.22
C THR A 270 -5.07 -9.58 -30.69
N PHE A 271 -6.07 -9.48 -31.55
CA PHE A 271 -7.44 -9.12 -31.20
C PHE A 271 -8.25 -10.27 -30.62
N ARG A 272 -7.76 -11.52 -30.64
CA ARG A 272 -8.42 -12.69 -30.04
C ARG A 272 -8.08 -12.81 -28.57
N GLY A 273 -9.08 -13.05 -27.73
CA GLY A 273 -8.88 -13.26 -26.29
C GLY A 273 -8.32 -14.64 -25.94
N SER A 274 -7.45 -15.24 -26.74
CA SER A 274 -6.74 -16.47 -26.38
C SER A 274 -5.62 -16.20 -25.37
N ASN A 275 -4.97 -15.04 -25.42
CA ASN A 275 -3.87 -14.72 -24.52
C ASN A 275 -3.81 -13.20 -24.20
N ILE A 276 -4.63 -12.75 -23.23
CA ILE A 276 -4.84 -11.32 -22.97
C ILE A 276 -3.73 -10.63 -22.17
N SER A 277 -2.83 -11.38 -21.52
CA SER A 277 -1.66 -10.83 -20.83
C SER A 277 -0.63 -10.23 -21.79
N ARG A 278 -0.50 -10.78 -23.01
CA ARG A 278 0.42 -10.30 -24.05
C ARG A 278 -0.18 -9.32 -25.04
N PHE A 279 -1.35 -8.76 -24.74
CA PHE A 279 -1.93 -7.71 -25.57
C PHE A 279 -1.05 -6.45 -25.53
N SER A 280 -0.63 -5.98 -26.71
CA SER A 280 0.20 -4.78 -26.88
C SER A 280 -0.35 -3.90 -27.99
N TRP A 281 -0.53 -2.61 -27.70
CA TRP A 281 -0.95 -1.60 -28.69
C TRP A 281 0.01 -1.51 -29.88
N LYS A 282 1.33 -1.69 -29.66
CA LYS A 282 2.38 -1.74 -30.70
C LYS A 282 2.10 -2.91 -31.67
N SER A 283 1.87 -4.10 -31.13
CA SER A 283 1.66 -5.32 -31.89
C SER A 283 0.31 -5.35 -32.61
N ALA A 284 -0.77 -4.94 -31.94
CA ALA A 284 -2.10 -4.84 -32.54
C ALA A 284 -2.16 -3.83 -33.69
N ASN A 285 -1.46 -2.69 -33.57
CA ASN A 285 -1.35 -1.73 -34.69
C ASN A 285 -0.51 -2.29 -35.85
N LYS A 286 0.65 -2.91 -35.57
CA LYS A 286 1.45 -3.61 -36.60
C LYS A 286 0.62 -4.67 -37.34
N GLU A 287 -0.28 -5.37 -36.65
CA GLU A 287 -1.16 -6.36 -37.26
C GLU A 287 -2.20 -5.72 -38.21
N LEU A 288 -2.81 -4.59 -37.81
CA LEU A 288 -3.71 -3.82 -38.69
C LEU A 288 -2.99 -3.23 -39.89
N GLU A 289 -1.75 -2.75 -39.73
CA GLU A 289 -0.93 -2.19 -40.83
C GLU A 289 -0.58 -3.25 -41.88
N ARG A 290 -0.45 -4.52 -41.46
CA ARG A 290 -0.16 -5.67 -42.35
C ARG A 290 -1.42 -6.24 -43.02
N ASN A 291 -2.52 -6.39 -42.27
CA ASN A 291 -3.69 -7.17 -42.71
C ASN A 291 -4.91 -6.32 -43.11
N CYS A 292 -4.98 -5.07 -42.64
CA CYS A 292 -6.11 -4.17 -42.87
C CYS A 292 -5.69 -2.72 -43.22
N PRO A 293 -4.72 -2.50 -44.13
CA PRO A 293 -4.17 -1.17 -44.39
C PRO A 293 -5.21 -0.15 -44.87
N LEU A 294 -6.13 -0.53 -45.78
CA LEU A 294 -7.17 0.39 -46.29
C LEU A 294 -8.17 0.74 -45.18
N THR A 295 -8.61 -0.25 -44.41
CA THR A 295 -9.50 -0.06 -43.26
C THR A 295 -8.84 0.82 -42.18
N LEU A 296 -7.55 0.61 -41.91
CA LEU A 296 -6.80 1.37 -40.91
C LEU A 296 -6.63 2.84 -41.29
N GLU A 297 -6.30 3.15 -42.56
CA GLU A 297 -6.19 4.53 -43.02
C GLU A 297 -7.55 5.26 -42.98
N ILE A 298 -8.66 4.57 -43.29
CA ILE A 298 -10.01 5.12 -43.12
C ILE A 298 -10.28 5.46 -41.63
N LEU A 299 -9.93 4.56 -40.69
CA LEU A 299 -10.11 4.82 -39.26
C LEU A 299 -9.21 5.95 -38.74
N LYS A 300 -7.97 6.08 -39.24
CA LYS A 300 -7.08 7.22 -38.95
C LYS A 300 -7.67 8.55 -39.46
N ILE A 301 -8.20 8.57 -40.69
CA ILE A 301 -8.87 9.75 -41.27
C ILE A 301 -10.09 10.15 -40.44
N VAL A 302 -10.91 9.19 -40.02
CA VAL A 302 -12.10 9.42 -39.17
C VAL A 302 -11.73 9.89 -37.76
N ALA A 303 -10.62 9.41 -37.19
CA ALA A 303 -10.11 9.88 -35.90
C ALA A 303 -9.62 11.34 -35.96
N GLY A 304 -9.19 11.81 -37.13
CA GLY A 304 -8.70 13.16 -37.37
C GLY A 304 -7.23 13.35 -37.01
N SER A 305 -6.54 14.27 -37.70
CA SER A 305 -5.10 14.44 -37.56
C SER A 305 -4.71 15.10 -36.23
N PHE A 306 -4.16 14.29 -35.32
CA PHE A 306 -3.39 14.76 -34.18
C PHE A 306 -1.89 14.79 -34.54
N LYS A 307 -1.05 15.36 -33.67
CA LYS A 307 0.39 15.51 -33.94
C LYS A 307 1.14 14.16 -33.83
N LYS A 308 1.12 13.35 -34.90
CA LYS A 308 2.01 12.21 -35.25
C LYS A 308 2.32 11.12 -34.20
N LYS A 309 1.82 11.17 -32.96
CA LYS A 309 2.16 10.22 -31.88
C LYS A 309 0.99 9.78 -30.96
N LYS A 310 -0.26 10.19 -31.21
CA LYS A 310 -1.38 10.04 -30.23
C LYS A 310 -2.63 9.28 -30.69
N GLU A 311 -2.61 8.68 -31.88
CA GLU A 311 -3.80 8.05 -32.49
C GLU A 311 -3.93 6.55 -32.19
N THR A 312 -2.81 5.83 -32.07
CA THR A 312 -2.78 4.36 -32.12
C THR A 312 -3.73 3.64 -31.14
N PRO A 313 -3.71 3.86 -29.82
CA PRO A 313 -4.59 3.10 -28.91
C PRO A 313 -6.08 3.36 -29.15
N ARG A 314 -6.43 4.55 -29.63
CA ARG A 314 -7.82 4.93 -29.93
C ARG A 314 -8.33 4.21 -31.16
N VAL A 315 -7.55 4.23 -32.24
CA VAL A 315 -7.88 3.53 -33.50
C VAL A 315 -7.94 2.02 -33.27
N VAL A 316 -6.99 1.43 -32.54
CA VAL A 316 -7.02 0.01 -32.15
C VAL A 316 -8.25 -0.34 -31.30
N SER A 317 -8.63 0.52 -30.35
CA SER A 317 -9.85 0.31 -29.54
C SER A 317 -11.12 0.37 -30.40
N SER A 318 -11.24 1.35 -31.30
CA SER A 318 -12.38 1.45 -32.23
C SER A 318 -12.46 0.22 -33.14
N MET A 319 -11.33 -0.24 -33.67
CA MET A 319 -11.27 -1.44 -34.50
C MET A 319 -11.65 -2.70 -33.71
N ALA A 320 -11.20 -2.84 -32.46
CA ALA A 320 -11.57 -3.97 -31.60
C ALA A 320 -13.09 -4.05 -31.33
N ILE A 321 -13.79 -2.91 -31.21
CA ILE A 321 -15.26 -2.89 -31.06
C ILE A 321 -15.95 -3.40 -32.34
N LEU A 322 -15.49 -2.94 -33.51
CA LEU A 322 -16.02 -3.37 -34.81
C LEU A 322 -15.74 -4.86 -35.09
N LEU A 323 -14.53 -5.33 -34.75
CA LEU A 323 -14.15 -6.74 -34.88
C LEU A 323 -14.95 -7.65 -33.95
N PHE A 324 -15.17 -7.25 -32.70
CA PHE A 324 -15.97 -8.02 -31.74
C PHE A 324 -17.44 -8.17 -32.18
N ASN A 325 -18.00 -7.15 -32.84
CA ASN A 325 -19.34 -7.23 -33.44
C ASN A 325 -19.38 -8.15 -34.67
N ARG A 326 -18.28 -8.28 -35.42
CA ARG A 326 -18.19 -9.17 -36.59
C ARG A 326 -17.91 -10.64 -36.20
N ASN A 327 -17.12 -10.85 -35.16
CA ASN A 327 -16.77 -12.17 -34.62
C ASN A 327 -16.49 -12.03 -33.11
N HIS A 328 -17.35 -12.61 -32.27
CA HIS A 328 -17.22 -12.55 -30.82
C HIS A 328 -15.97 -13.25 -30.24
N GLN A 329 -15.17 -13.96 -31.04
CA GLN A 329 -13.84 -14.44 -30.64
C GLN A 329 -12.77 -13.34 -30.68
N MET A 330 -12.99 -12.27 -31.45
CA MET A 330 -12.11 -11.08 -31.55
C MET A 330 -12.36 -10.15 -30.36
N ASN A 331 -12.14 -10.67 -29.15
CA ASN A 331 -12.59 -10.09 -27.89
C ASN A 331 -11.45 -9.75 -26.90
N ALA A 332 -10.20 -9.60 -27.36
CA ALA A 332 -9.06 -9.33 -26.47
C ALA A 332 -9.27 -8.05 -25.63
N VAL A 333 -9.52 -6.92 -26.28
CA VAL A 333 -9.76 -5.63 -25.60
C VAL A 333 -11.00 -5.69 -24.71
N GLN A 334 -12.07 -6.34 -25.17
CA GLN A 334 -13.30 -6.54 -24.39
C GLN A 334 -13.08 -7.41 -23.15
N SER A 335 -12.24 -8.44 -23.25
CA SER A 335 -11.86 -9.31 -22.13
C SER A 335 -11.00 -8.56 -21.12
N ILE A 336 -10.05 -7.74 -21.59
CA ILE A 336 -9.20 -6.88 -20.75
C ILE A 336 -10.07 -5.85 -20.00
N ASN A 337 -10.96 -5.15 -20.70
CA ASN A 337 -11.92 -4.23 -20.09
C ASN A 337 -12.81 -4.95 -19.05
N SER A 338 -13.27 -6.16 -19.34
CA SER A 338 -14.02 -6.99 -18.37
C SER A 338 -13.19 -7.34 -17.13
N VAL A 339 -11.90 -7.69 -17.26
CA VAL A 339 -11.01 -7.93 -16.11
C VAL A 339 -10.84 -6.65 -15.27
N PHE A 340 -10.76 -5.47 -15.89
CA PHE A 340 -10.74 -4.21 -15.16
C PHE A 340 -12.08 -3.90 -14.47
N MET A 341 -13.21 -4.28 -15.07
CA MET A 341 -14.53 -4.19 -14.43
C MET A 341 -14.68 -5.17 -13.25
N PHE A 342 -14.03 -6.33 -13.30
CA PHE A 342 -14.00 -7.29 -12.19
C PHE A 342 -13.15 -6.74 -11.04
N ARG A 343 -11.93 -6.30 -11.35
CA ARG A 343 -11.01 -5.64 -10.41
C ARG A 343 -11.56 -4.32 -9.84
N GLY A 344 -12.41 -3.61 -10.59
CA GLY A 344 -13.11 -2.40 -10.13
C GLY A 344 -14.44 -2.67 -9.42
N HIS A 345 -14.73 -3.94 -9.08
CA HIS A 345 -15.92 -4.39 -8.34
C HIS A 345 -17.24 -3.88 -8.94
N VAL A 346 -17.29 -3.82 -10.26
CA VAL A 346 -18.39 -3.21 -11.02
C VAL A 346 -19.60 -4.14 -11.02
N ARG A 347 -20.79 -3.61 -10.75
CA ARG A 347 -22.05 -4.38 -10.71
C ARG A 347 -22.41 -4.98 -12.08
N THR A 348 -22.99 -6.18 -12.08
CA THR A 348 -23.40 -6.97 -13.26
C THR A 348 -24.21 -6.20 -14.32
N ARG A 349 -25.01 -5.21 -13.90
CA ARG A 349 -25.76 -4.32 -14.82
C ARG A 349 -24.85 -3.50 -15.76
N VAL A 350 -23.64 -3.15 -15.34
CA VAL A 350 -22.71 -2.42 -16.21
C VAL A 350 -22.13 -3.37 -17.26
N TYR A 351 -21.81 -4.63 -16.91
CA TYR A 351 -21.40 -5.63 -17.90
C TYR A 351 -22.46 -5.84 -18.99
N SER A 352 -23.73 -5.99 -18.63
CA SER A 352 -24.79 -6.15 -19.66
C SER A 352 -25.00 -4.88 -20.49
N THR A 353 -24.66 -3.70 -19.95
CA THR A 353 -24.71 -2.42 -20.69
C THR A 353 -23.50 -2.28 -21.64
N PHE A 354 -22.29 -2.53 -21.15
CA PHE A 354 -21.03 -2.37 -21.90
C PHE A 354 -20.83 -3.47 -22.93
N ASN A 355 -21.29 -4.71 -22.65
CA ASN A 355 -21.28 -5.80 -23.62
C ASN A 355 -22.23 -5.53 -24.80
N ARG A 356 -23.44 -4.99 -24.54
CA ARG A 356 -24.35 -4.52 -25.59
C ARG A 356 -23.80 -3.37 -26.43
N ALA A 357 -22.85 -2.61 -25.89
CA ALA A 357 -22.14 -1.54 -26.60
C ALA A 357 -20.76 -1.97 -27.14
N GLY A 358 -20.42 -3.26 -27.08
CA GLY A 358 -19.17 -3.82 -27.62
C GLY A 358 -17.89 -3.47 -26.84
N PHE A 359 -17.99 -2.86 -25.65
CA PHE A 359 -16.84 -2.47 -24.81
C PHE A 359 -16.31 -3.59 -23.90
N SER A 360 -17.15 -4.57 -23.53
CA SER A 360 -16.79 -5.65 -22.60
C SER A 360 -17.33 -7.00 -23.06
N THR A 361 -16.82 -8.10 -22.48
CA THR A 361 -17.50 -9.41 -22.54
C THR A 361 -18.67 -9.46 -21.54
N SER A 362 -19.43 -10.56 -21.54
CA SER A 362 -20.48 -10.80 -20.54
C SER A 362 -19.90 -11.16 -19.17
N TYR A 363 -20.67 -10.99 -18.10
CA TYR A 363 -20.21 -11.33 -16.75
C TYR A 363 -19.84 -12.82 -16.60
N LYS A 364 -20.60 -13.76 -17.19
CA LYS A 364 -20.25 -15.19 -17.19
C LYS A 364 -18.93 -15.47 -17.94
N SER A 365 -18.72 -14.82 -19.09
CA SER A 365 -17.45 -14.90 -19.82
C SER A 365 -16.29 -14.23 -19.06
N THR A 366 -16.58 -13.24 -18.23
CA THR A 366 -15.59 -12.61 -17.34
C THR A 366 -15.18 -13.56 -16.24
N LEU A 367 -16.13 -14.16 -15.50
CA LEU A 367 -15.80 -15.12 -14.45
C LEU A 367 -14.99 -16.30 -14.99
N SER A 368 -15.40 -16.90 -16.11
CA SER A 368 -14.62 -17.97 -16.76
C SER A 368 -13.20 -17.52 -17.18
N ARG A 369 -12.98 -16.23 -17.47
CA ARG A 369 -11.64 -15.68 -17.72
C ARG A 369 -10.83 -15.49 -16.44
N ILE A 370 -11.48 -15.07 -15.36
CA ILE A 370 -10.85 -14.96 -14.04
C ILE A 370 -10.48 -16.36 -13.53
N ASP A 371 -11.31 -17.37 -13.76
CA ASP A 371 -11.06 -18.75 -13.35
C ASP A 371 -9.82 -19.33 -14.07
N GLN A 372 -9.66 -19.09 -15.37
CA GLN A 372 -8.42 -19.39 -16.13
C GLN A 372 -7.17 -18.67 -15.59
N ILE A 373 -7.33 -17.48 -14.99
CA ILE A 373 -6.23 -16.77 -14.31
C ILE A 373 -5.93 -17.42 -12.94
N CYS A 374 -6.96 -17.90 -12.24
CA CYS A 374 -6.83 -18.62 -10.97
C CYS A 374 -6.23 -20.03 -11.11
N GLU A 375 -6.21 -20.62 -12.31
CA GLU A 375 -5.59 -21.93 -12.60
C GLU A 375 -4.05 -21.88 -12.67
N SER A 376 -3.46 -20.70 -12.87
CA SER A 376 -2.02 -20.51 -13.15
C SER A 376 -1.30 -19.56 -12.19
N PHE A 377 -1.97 -19.21 -11.09
CA PHE A 377 -1.55 -18.15 -10.16
C PHE A 377 -0.22 -18.44 -9.43
N ASP A 378 0.06 -19.70 -9.10
CA ASP A 378 1.15 -20.16 -8.23
C ASP A 378 2.29 -20.88 -8.98
N ILE A 379 2.08 -21.17 -10.28
CA ILE A 379 3.08 -21.78 -11.17
C ILE A 379 4.47 -21.11 -11.07
N PRO A 380 4.60 -19.75 -10.98
CA PRO A 380 5.92 -19.14 -10.81
C PRO A 380 6.65 -19.60 -9.54
N VAL A 381 5.95 -19.82 -8.44
CA VAL A 381 6.53 -20.24 -7.14
C VAL A 381 6.91 -21.72 -7.18
N LYS A 382 6.08 -22.56 -7.80
CA LYS A 382 6.40 -23.97 -8.04
C LYS A 382 7.62 -24.13 -8.95
N ASN A 383 7.79 -23.24 -9.93
CA ASN A 383 9.01 -23.16 -10.74
C ASN A 383 10.23 -22.67 -9.94
N TRP A 384 10.06 -21.71 -9.01
CA TRP A 384 11.17 -21.30 -8.12
C TRP A 384 11.59 -22.41 -7.16
N ALA A 385 10.65 -23.13 -6.56
CA ALA A 385 10.94 -24.28 -5.70
C ALA A 385 11.69 -25.39 -6.48
N LYS A 386 11.26 -25.66 -7.72
CA LYS A 386 11.98 -26.55 -8.61
C LYS A 386 13.40 -26.06 -8.92
N ALA A 387 13.59 -24.76 -9.21
CA ALA A 387 14.91 -24.20 -9.50
C ALA A 387 15.87 -24.27 -8.29
N VAL A 388 15.39 -23.97 -7.07
CA VAL A 388 16.18 -24.17 -5.82
C VAL A 388 16.64 -25.62 -5.69
N SER A 389 15.73 -26.56 -5.96
CA SER A 389 16.02 -28.00 -5.93
C SER A 389 17.06 -28.39 -6.99
N GLU A 390 16.93 -27.91 -8.22
CA GLU A 390 17.85 -28.21 -9.33
C GLU A 390 19.26 -27.64 -9.10
N GLN A 391 19.40 -26.48 -8.44
CA GLN A 391 20.69 -25.86 -8.13
C GLN A 391 21.48 -26.64 -7.07
N HIS A 392 20.87 -26.92 -5.90
CA HIS A 392 21.50 -27.73 -4.85
C HIS A 392 21.91 -29.13 -5.35
N ASN A 393 21.15 -29.68 -6.30
CA ASN A 393 21.42 -30.95 -6.97
C ASN A 393 22.58 -30.91 -7.98
N GLN A 394 23.04 -29.72 -8.41
CA GLN A 394 24.25 -29.53 -9.21
C GLN A 394 25.46 -29.28 -8.30
N ASP A 395 25.31 -28.39 -7.32
CA ASP A 395 26.37 -28.04 -6.35
C ASP A 395 26.95 -29.30 -5.67
N THR A 396 26.07 -30.14 -5.11
CA THR A 396 26.43 -31.44 -4.50
C THR A 396 27.22 -32.36 -5.45
N SER A 397 26.79 -32.47 -6.71
CA SER A 397 27.48 -33.31 -7.71
C SER A 397 28.83 -32.75 -8.18
N SER A 398 29.17 -31.52 -7.82
CA SER A 398 30.49 -30.92 -8.10
C SER A 398 31.48 -31.08 -6.94
N THR A 399 31.00 -31.12 -5.69
CA THR A 399 31.85 -31.23 -4.50
C THR A 399 32.42 -32.63 -4.27
N ASP A 400 31.72 -33.68 -4.71
CA ASP A 400 32.13 -35.09 -4.53
C ASP A 400 33.44 -35.45 -5.27
N LEU A 401 33.98 -34.56 -6.10
CA LEU A 401 35.26 -34.71 -6.79
C LEU A 401 36.44 -33.99 -6.10
N SER A 402 36.24 -33.26 -5.00
CA SER A 402 37.33 -32.49 -4.37
C SER A 402 37.26 -32.28 -2.85
N SER A 403 36.95 -33.32 -2.07
CA SER A 403 37.34 -33.34 -0.64
C SER A 403 37.71 -34.75 -0.15
N SER A 404 38.98 -34.94 0.22
CA SER A 404 39.44 -36.12 0.96
C SER A 404 39.00 -36.07 2.42
N ASP A 405 38.72 -37.23 3.02
CA ASP A 405 38.17 -37.35 4.37
C ASP A 405 38.95 -36.62 5.47
N HIS A 406 38.29 -35.68 6.16
CA HIS A 406 38.66 -35.22 7.49
C HIS A 406 37.46 -35.36 8.45
N CYS A 407 37.10 -36.61 8.73
CA CYS A 407 36.19 -36.97 9.80
C CYS A 407 36.83 -36.64 11.17
N TYR A 408 36.25 -35.69 11.91
CA TYR A 408 36.60 -35.45 13.31
C TYR A 408 35.98 -36.52 14.21
N ALA A 409 36.54 -37.72 14.18
CA ALA A 409 36.22 -38.78 15.13
C ALA A 409 36.76 -38.42 16.53
N LEU A 410 35.86 -38.24 17.49
CA LEU A 410 36.23 -38.19 18.90
C LEU A 410 36.62 -39.59 19.36
N THR A 411 37.89 -39.76 19.72
CA THR A 411 38.46 -41.04 20.16
C THR A 411 37.87 -41.48 21.49
N VAL A 412 37.21 -42.64 21.50
CA VAL A 412 36.92 -43.41 22.71
C VAL A 412 37.82 -44.63 22.68
N GLU A 413 38.81 -44.66 23.57
CA GLU A 413 39.70 -45.81 23.71
C GLU A 413 38.93 -47.03 24.23
N ARG A 414 39.24 -48.20 23.67
CA ARG A 414 38.85 -49.51 24.19
C ARG A 414 40.01 -50.47 24.02
N ASP A 415 40.67 -50.81 25.12
CA ASP A 415 41.51 -51.99 25.16
C ASP A 415 40.66 -53.24 24.94
N ASN A 416 41.18 -54.21 24.17
CA ASN A 416 40.43 -55.39 23.78
C ASN A 416 41.39 -56.53 23.44
N GLU A 417 41.72 -57.39 24.41
CA GLU A 417 42.45 -58.65 24.18
C GLU A 417 41.51 -59.86 24.27
N LEU A 418 41.67 -60.78 23.32
CA LEU A 418 40.86 -61.98 23.12
C LEU A 418 41.73 -63.23 23.31
N VAL A 419 41.42 -64.05 24.32
CA VAL A 419 41.87 -65.46 24.36
C VAL A 419 40.72 -66.36 24.85
N THR A 420 40.62 -67.54 24.24
CA THR A 420 39.55 -68.55 24.41
C THR A 420 40.16 -69.85 25.00
N PRO A 421 39.45 -71.01 25.06
CA PRO A 421 38.10 -71.30 25.56
C PRO A 421 38.09 -72.46 26.59
N SER A 422 36.95 -72.74 27.25
CA SER A 422 36.48 -74.12 27.55
C SER A 422 35.12 -74.19 28.28
N THR A 423 34.40 -75.28 28.08
CA THR A 423 33.24 -75.78 28.87
C THR A 423 33.70 -76.99 29.72
N PRO A 424 32.90 -77.63 30.61
CA PRO A 424 31.49 -77.38 31.02
C PRO A 424 31.26 -77.34 32.57
N PHE A 425 30.01 -77.10 33.04
CA PHE A 425 29.26 -77.95 34.02
C PHE A 425 27.81 -77.44 34.25
N THR A 426 27.04 -78.02 35.19
CA THR A 426 25.56 -78.12 35.16
C THR A 426 24.83 -77.91 36.52
N CYS A 427 23.50 -77.67 36.46
CA CYS A 427 22.47 -77.76 37.53
C CYS A 427 22.48 -76.63 38.60
N SER A 428 21.35 -76.05 39.08
CA SER A 428 19.88 -76.15 38.80
C SER A 428 19.22 -74.75 39.06
N GLU A 429 17.93 -74.47 39.31
CA GLU A 429 16.57 -75.10 39.39
C GLU A 429 15.56 -73.91 39.22
N GLU A 430 14.51 -73.91 38.38
CA GLU A 430 13.15 -74.51 38.49
C GLU A 430 12.16 -73.85 39.51
N PRO A 431 10.81 -73.79 39.28
CA PRO A 431 10.15 -73.25 38.07
C PRO A 431 8.74 -72.53 38.26
N ILE A 432 8.42 -71.62 37.33
CA ILE A 432 7.17 -71.47 36.50
C ILE A 432 5.73 -71.57 37.09
N SER A 433 4.87 -70.57 36.74
CA SER A 433 3.50 -70.69 36.16
C SER A 433 2.99 -69.30 35.69
N THR A 434 2.49 -69.00 34.46
CA THR A 434 1.39 -69.50 33.59
C THR A 434 -0.04 -69.09 34.08
N SER A 435 -1.02 -68.65 33.26
CA SER A 435 -1.18 -68.55 31.78
C SER A 435 -2.45 -67.77 31.31
N ALA A 436 -2.43 -67.31 30.04
CA ALA A 436 -3.50 -67.32 29.00
C ALA A 436 -4.90 -66.63 29.14
N ALA A 437 -5.16 -65.71 28.19
CA ALA A 437 -6.26 -65.63 27.18
C ALA A 437 -7.79 -65.73 27.46
N SER A 438 -8.52 -64.90 26.67
CA SER A 438 -9.84 -65.07 25.98
C SER A 438 -11.21 -64.90 26.68
N ASP A 439 -12.01 -64.03 26.03
CA ASP A 439 -13.45 -64.07 25.66
C ASP A 439 -14.64 -63.83 26.64
N SER A 440 -15.40 -62.78 26.27
CA SER A 440 -16.88 -62.67 26.11
C SER A 440 -17.87 -62.48 27.29
N ASP A 441 -18.88 -61.66 26.96
CA ASP A 441 -20.30 -61.68 27.35
C ASP A 441 -20.92 -61.01 28.62
N VAL A 442 -21.71 -59.96 28.31
CA VAL A 442 -23.13 -59.70 28.72
C VAL A 442 -23.48 -59.06 30.10
N HIS A 443 -24.51 -58.21 30.04
CA HIS A 443 -25.13 -57.37 31.09
C HIS A 443 -25.76 -58.09 32.30
N MET A 444 -25.62 -57.50 33.49
CA MET A 444 -26.66 -57.14 34.50
C MET A 444 -25.98 -56.51 35.75
N ASP A 445 -26.57 -55.69 36.62
CA ASP A 445 -27.80 -54.85 36.64
C ASP A 445 -27.57 -53.69 37.66
N THR A 446 -28.61 -52.92 37.97
CA THR A 446 -28.82 -51.94 39.05
C THR A 446 -28.41 -52.45 40.46
N THR A 447 -28.15 -51.66 41.52
CA THR A 447 -28.74 -50.36 41.94
C THR A 447 -27.89 -49.64 43.04
N LEU A 448 -28.34 -48.44 43.47
CA LEU A 448 -28.19 -47.81 44.81
C LEU A 448 -26.89 -47.06 45.25
N GLN A 449 -26.98 -45.72 45.14
CA GLN A 449 -26.66 -44.70 46.16
C GLN A 449 -25.35 -44.77 47.00
N LYS A 450 -24.48 -43.78 46.78
CA LYS A 450 -24.15 -42.73 47.79
C LYS A 450 -23.43 -41.52 47.17
N THR A 451 -23.43 -40.39 47.89
CA THR A 451 -22.94 -39.08 47.41
C THR A 451 -21.41 -38.93 47.47
N PRO A 452 -20.80 -38.13 46.59
CA PRO A 452 -19.34 -38.00 46.50
C PRO A 452 -18.75 -36.97 47.48
N GLY A 453 -17.48 -37.17 47.85
CA GLY A 453 -16.64 -36.20 48.56
C GLY A 453 -15.58 -35.58 47.63
N ASN A 454 -15.27 -34.31 47.82
CA ASN A 454 -14.38 -33.54 46.95
C ASN A 454 -12.89 -33.87 47.16
N TYR A 455 -12.13 -33.89 46.07
CA TYR A 455 -10.80 -33.27 46.02
C TYR A 455 -10.64 -32.51 44.70
N THR A 456 -10.30 -31.23 44.78
CA THR A 456 -10.09 -30.36 43.62
C THR A 456 -8.81 -29.55 43.84
N LEU A 457 -7.87 -29.64 42.91
CA LEU A 457 -6.65 -28.82 42.95
C LEU A 457 -6.99 -27.37 42.57
N GLN A 458 -6.34 -26.41 43.23
CA GLN A 458 -6.64 -24.99 43.07
C GLN A 458 -5.62 -24.28 42.18
N ASP A 459 -6.12 -23.54 41.20
CA ASP A 459 -5.36 -22.50 40.49
C ASP A 459 -4.85 -21.41 41.46
N ASN A 460 -3.72 -20.80 41.13
CA ASN A 460 -3.32 -19.51 41.70
C ASN A 460 -3.26 -18.45 40.60
N THR A 461 -4.01 -17.36 40.79
CA THR A 461 -4.24 -16.33 39.77
C THR A 461 -3.17 -15.24 39.78
N SER A 462 -2.70 -14.86 38.59
CA SER A 462 -1.91 -13.64 38.38
C SER A 462 -2.82 -12.40 38.29
N PRO A 463 -2.46 -11.25 38.88
CA PRO A 463 -3.30 -10.06 38.85
C PRO A 463 -2.97 -9.10 37.69
N GLY A 464 -3.96 -8.82 36.83
CA GLY A 464 -4.21 -7.45 36.37
C GLY A 464 -3.53 -6.92 35.10
N ASP A 465 -3.50 -7.69 34.00
CA ASP A 465 -3.21 -7.09 32.67
C ASP A 465 -4.42 -6.33 32.10
N HIS A 466 -4.17 -5.12 31.57
CA HIS A 466 -5.22 -4.27 30.99
C HIS A 466 -5.61 -4.71 29.58
N CYS A 467 -6.69 -5.49 29.49
CA CYS A 467 -7.29 -5.90 28.22
C CYS A 467 -7.78 -4.69 27.40
N TYR A 468 -7.26 -4.52 26.18
CA TYR A 468 -7.77 -3.55 25.21
C TYR A 468 -9.12 -4.01 24.66
N SER A 469 -10.18 -3.31 25.05
CA SER A 469 -11.56 -3.68 24.73
C SER A 469 -11.93 -3.46 23.27
N GLN A 470 -12.28 -4.55 22.57
CA GLN A 470 -13.25 -4.45 21.48
C GLN A 470 -14.65 -4.61 22.08
N THR A 471 -15.48 -3.58 21.98
CA THR A 471 -16.86 -3.61 22.46
C THR A 471 -17.73 -4.47 21.54
N VAL A 472 -18.02 -5.68 21.99
CA VAL A 472 -19.07 -6.54 21.44
C VAL A 472 -20.13 -6.74 22.52
N GLU A 473 -21.30 -6.16 22.29
CA GLU A 473 -22.50 -6.39 23.10
C GLU A 473 -22.85 -7.88 23.04
N ARG A 474 -22.92 -8.54 24.20
CA ARG A 474 -23.30 -9.94 24.35
C ARG A 474 -24.68 -10.02 24.99
N ASP A 475 -25.68 -10.32 24.19
CA ASP A 475 -26.88 -11.00 24.66
C ASP A 475 -26.64 -12.51 24.51
N ASN A 476 -26.77 -13.25 25.62
CA ASN A 476 -26.72 -14.71 25.62
C ASN A 476 -28.12 -15.26 25.36
N GLU A 477 -28.22 -16.35 24.61
CA GLU A 477 -29.01 -17.51 25.04
C GLU A 477 -28.56 -18.77 24.30
N LEU A 478 -28.46 -19.89 25.02
CA LEU A 478 -28.17 -21.21 24.43
C LEU A 478 -29.48 -21.94 24.19
N VAL A 479 -29.68 -22.42 22.96
CA VAL A 479 -30.65 -23.49 22.67
C VAL A 479 -29.98 -24.53 21.76
N THR A 480 -29.71 -25.71 22.32
CA THR A 480 -29.47 -26.93 21.56
C THR A 480 -30.80 -27.66 21.33
N PRO A 481 -30.97 -28.34 20.18
CA PRO A 481 -31.20 -29.78 20.30
C PRO A 481 -30.60 -30.65 19.16
N SER A 482 -29.95 -31.72 19.59
CA SER A 482 -29.93 -33.10 19.04
C SER A 482 -30.10 -33.39 17.52
N THR A 483 -28.98 -33.86 16.92
CA THR A 483 -28.86 -35.12 16.13
C THR A 483 -29.74 -35.29 14.86
N PRO A 484 -29.71 -36.43 14.13
CA PRO A 484 -28.82 -36.53 12.98
C PRO A 484 -29.50 -36.96 11.67
N PHE A 485 -28.82 -36.77 10.53
CA PHE A 485 -29.16 -37.44 9.27
C PHE A 485 -27.91 -37.91 8.53
N THR A 486 -27.89 -39.21 8.20
CA THR A 486 -26.93 -39.86 7.32
C THR A 486 -27.55 -40.04 5.93
N CYS A 487 -26.73 -39.97 4.87
CA CYS A 487 -27.01 -40.60 3.57
C CYS A 487 -25.72 -40.73 2.74
N SER A 488 -25.29 -41.98 2.54
CA SER A 488 -24.64 -42.53 1.34
C SER A 488 -23.78 -41.61 0.45
N GLU A 489 -22.46 -41.86 0.45
CA GLU A 489 -21.62 -41.63 -0.72
C GLU A 489 -21.72 -42.86 -1.66
N GLU A 490 -21.90 -42.65 -2.96
CA GLU A 490 -21.81 -43.72 -3.98
C GLU A 490 -20.52 -43.56 -4.80
N SER A 491 -19.68 -44.60 -4.79
CA SER A 491 -18.46 -44.68 -5.60
C SER A 491 -18.72 -45.31 -6.97
N PRO A 492 -18.18 -44.75 -8.07
CA PRO A 492 -17.91 -45.49 -9.31
C PRO A 492 -16.46 -46.00 -9.32
N VAL A 493 -16.23 -47.21 -9.85
CA VAL A 493 -14.95 -47.94 -9.80
C VAL A 493 -14.55 -48.41 -11.21
N ASN A 494 -13.23 -48.42 -11.49
CA ASN A 494 -12.57 -48.92 -12.72
C ASN A 494 -12.84 -48.07 -14.00
N TYR A 495 -11.96 -48.01 -15.01
CA TYR A 495 -11.09 -49.08 -15.55
C TYR A 495 -9.66 -48.67 -15.92
N ILE A 496 -8.79 -49.69 -15.99
CA ILE A 496 -7.40 -49.64 -16.44
C ILE A 496 -7.32 -49.94 -17.95
N ALA A 497 -6.47 -49.21 -18.69
CA ALA A 497 -5.93 -49.64 -19.98
C ALA A 497 -4.62 -48.90 -20.32
N GLU A 498 -3.48 -49.58 -20.20
CA GLU A 498 -2.24 -49.15 -20.87
C GLU A 498 -2.24 -49.56 -22.36
N PRO A 499 -1.37 -48.97 -23.16
CA PRO A 499 -0.57 -49.83 -24.04
C PRO A 499 0.93 -49.48 -24.05
N ILE A 500 1.75 -50.50 -23.79
CA ILE A 500 3.21 -50.48 -24.05
C ILE A 500 3.44 -50.52 -25.57
N SER A 501 4.40 -49.74 -26.07
CA SER A 501 5.04 -49.98 -27.37
C SER A 501 6.53 -49.59 -27.31
N THR A 502 7.38 -50.33 -28.02
CA THR A 502 8.82 -50.41 -27.74
C THR A 502 9.70 -49.71 -28.78
N SER A 503 10.94 -49.44 -28.37
CA SER A 503 12.17 -49.50 -29.19
C SER A 503 12.26 -48.67 -30.48
N ALA A 504 13.14 -47.68 -30.48
CA ALA A 504 14.27 -47.63 -31.41
C ALA A 504 15.38 -46.73 -30.85
N ALA A 505 16.63 -47.15 -30.99
CA ALA A 505 17.80 -46.29 -30.81
C ALA A 505 18.50 -46.10 -32.17
N SER A 506 19.03 -44.92 -32.43
CA SER A 506 19.91 -44.66 -33.57
C SER A 506 20.97 -43.63 -33.20
N ASP A 507 22.18 -44.13 -32.98
CA ASP A 507 23.40 -43.34 -32.75
C ASP A 507 23.80 -42.54 -34.02
N SER A 508 24.46 -41.39 -33.83
CA SER A 508 25.29 -40.68 -34.84
C SER A 508 25.89 -39.40 -34.24
N GLY A 509 26.93 -39.54 -33.42
CA GLY A 509 27.71 -38.39 -32.94
C GLY A 509 28.56 -37.71 -34.03
N VAL A 510 28.86 -36.42 -33.83
CA VAL A 510 29.93 -35.69 -34.55
C VAL A 510 30.73 -34.88 -33.52
N HIS A 511 32.06 -35.00 -33.57
CA HIS A 511 33.05 -34.38 -32.68
C HIS A 511 33.72 -33.16 -33.38
N ILE A 512 34.77 -32.57 -32.76
CA ILE A 512 35.75 -31.62 -33.35
C ILE A 512 35.23 -30.15 -33.50
N ASP A 513 35.87 -29.07 -33.02
CA ASP A 513 36.94 -28.85 -32.02
C ASP A 513 37.10 -27.33 -31.69
N THR A 514 38.07 -27.01 -30.82
CA THR A 514 38.81 -25.74 -30.54
C THR A 514 38.81 -24.59 -31.59
N THR A 515 39.12 -23.31 -31.29
CA THR A 515 40.17 -22.78 -30.36
C THR A 515 40.01 -21.31 -29.92
N LEU A 516 40.64 -20.99 -28.78
CA LEU A 516 40.97 -19.67 -28.18
C LEU A 516 41.37 -18.49 -29.11
N LYS A 517 41.06 -17.24 -28.68
CA LYS A 517 42.07 -16.17 -28.45
C LYS A 517 41.55 -14.90 -27.72
N LYS A 518 42.40 -14.33 -26.85
CA LYS A 518 42.38 -12.91 -26.37
C LYS A 518 43.18 -12.06 -27.40
N THR A 519 43.22 -10.73 -27.49
CA THR A 519 42.96 -9.56 -26.59
C THR A 519 42.78 -8.30 -27.52
N PRO A 520 43.09 -7.02 -27.15
CA PRO A 520 42.32 -6.04 -26.36
C PRO A 520 41.90 -4.73 -27.10
N GLY A 521 40.97 -3.95 -26.54
CA GLY A 521 41.06 -2.46 -26.53
C GLY A 521 40.03 -1.58 -27.28
N ASN A 522 39.75 -0.42 -26.67
CA ASN A 522 39.25 0.86 -27.20
C ASN A 522 37.81 1.08 -27.75
N TYR A 523 36.97 1.61 -26.84
CA TYR A 523 36.35 2.96 -26.90
C TYR A 523 35.36 3.43 -28.02
N ILE A 524 34.26 4.03 -27.54
CA ILE A 524 33.25 4.93 -28.17
C ILE A 524 32.29 4.36 -29.24
N LEU A 525 31.02 4.11 -28.85
CA LEU A 525 29.86 4.98 -29.17
C LEU A 525 28.58 4.47 -28.48
N GLN A 526 27.67 5.41 -28.15
CA GLN A 526 26.33 5.08 -27.61
C GLN A 526 25.33 4.95 -28.76
N ASP A 527 24.61 3.82 -28.81
CA ASP A 527 23.36 3.74 -29.58
C ASP A 527 22.30 2.95 -28.81
N ASN A 528 21.06 3.46 -28.79
CA ASN A 528 20.00 2.95 -27.90
C ASN A 528 19.07 1.96 -28.62
N THR A 529 19.53 0.72 -28.82
CA THR A 529 18.68 -0.38 -29.31
C THR A 529 17.96 -1.07 -28.16
N SER A 530 16.65 -0.88 -28.05
CA SER A 530 15.77 -1.63 -27.14
C SER A 530 15.77 -3.12 -27.52
N PRO A 531 15.82 -4.05 -26.54
CA PRO A 531 15.36 -5.42 -26.75
C PRO A 531 13.90 -5.42 -27.25
N ASP A 532 13.55 -6.33 -28.15
CA ASP A 532 12.16 -6.64 -28.50
C ASP A 532 11.76 -7.89 -27.70
N MET A 533 10.60 -7.86 -27.03
CA MET A 533 10.09 -8.96 -26.22
C MET A 533 9.00 -9.76 -26.94
N ASP A 534 9.16 -11.08 -26.96
CA ASP A 534 8.22 -12.07 -27.50
C ASP A 534 7.99 -13.23 -26.50
N SER A 535 7.15 -14.21 -26.87
CA SER A 535 6.85 -15.48 -26.15
C SER A 535 5.76 -15.47 -25.03
N PRO A 536 4.94 -16.54 -24.85
CA PRO A 536 3.81 -16.66 -23.90
C PRO A 536 4.08 -16.69 -22.37
N PHE A 537 3.03 -17.08 -21.62
CA PHE A 537 3.17 -17.84 -20.37
C PHE A 537 3.89 -19.17 -20.62
N THR A 538 5.17 -19.04 -20.91
CA THR A 538 6.22 -20.05 -21.02
C THR A 538 7.47 -19.21 -20.79
N THR A 539 8.05 -19.26 -19.59
CA THR A 539 9.35 -18.64 -19.34
C THR A 539 10.39 -19.45 -20.09
N THR A 540 10.53 -19.20 -21.40
CA THR A 540 11.64 -19.68 -22.18
C THR A 540 12.92 -19.13 -21.57
N ALA A 541 13.97 -19.96 -21.56
CA ALA A 541 15.30 -19.51 -21.17
C ALA A 541 15.79 -18.36 -22.09
N ASP A 542 16.96 -17.82 -21.75
CA ASP A 542 17.75 -16.90 -22.57
C ASP A 542 17.33 -15.42 -22.60
N GLU A 543 16.81 -14.91 -21.48
CA GLU A 543 17.36 -13.67 -20.90
C GLU A 543 17.95 -14.00 -19.51
N ALA A 544 19.24 -14.39 -19.50
CA ALA A 544 20.09 -14.63 -18.33
C ALA A 544 19.38 -15.05 -17.03
N ILE A 545 19.28 -16.36 -16.79
CA ILE A 545 18.98 -16.89 -15.44
C ILE A 545 19.99 -16.26 -14.47
N SER A 546 19.51 -15.48 -13.50
CA SER A 546 20.34 -15.09 -12.36
C SER A 546 20.68 -16.37 -11.61
N GLU A 547 21.96 -16.75 -11.59
CA GLU A 547 22.40 -18.14 -11.40
C GLU A 547 21.92 -18.78 -10.08
N ASN A 548 21.53 -17.99 -9.08
CA ASN A 548 21.03 -18.43 -7.78
C ASN A 548 19.56 -18.02 -7.57
N THR A 549 18.62 -18.98 -7.64
CA THR A 549 17.19 -18.76 -7.35
C THR A 549 16.91 -19.06 -5.87
N SER A 550 16.27 -18.13 -5.17
CA SER A 550 15.70 -18.36 -3.84
C SER A 550 14.50 -17.44 -3.59
N PHE A 551 13.68 -17.74 -2.59
CA PHE A 551 12.49 -16.99 -2.22
C PHE A 551 12.07 -17.26 -0.78
N GLU A 552 11.21 -16.38 -0.25
CA GLU A 552 10.53 -16.55 1.03
C GLU A 552 9.01 -16.46 0.86
N ILE A 553 8.27 -16.88 1.88
CA ILE A 553 6.82 -16.66 1.99
C ILE A 553 6.57 -15.70 3.16
N VAL A 554 5.67 -14.74 2.99
CA VAL A 554 5.18 -13.87 4.07
C VAL A 554 3.66 -14.06 4.19
N MET A 555 3.15 -14.17 5.41
CA MET A 555 1.71 -14.31 5.67
C MET A 555 1.20 -13.49 6.86
N ASP A 556 -0.12 -13.27 6.88
CA ASP A 556 -0.85 -12.45 7.85
C ASP A 556 -2.33 -12.87 7.86
N ASN A 557 -3.07 -12.49 8.89
CA ASN A 557 -4.52 -12.67 8.96
C ASN A 557 -5.27 -11.67 8.05
N LEU A 558 -6.31 -12.15 7.38
CA LEU A 558 -7.17 -11.40 6.48
C LEU A 558 -8.61 -11.32 7.02
N ASN A 559 -8.74 -10.82 8.25
CA ASN A 559 -10.03 -10.67 8.91
C ASN A 559 -10.96 -9.69 8.15
N CYS A 560 -12.16 -10.13 7.78
CA CYS A 560 -13.17 -9.30 7.11
C CYS A 560 -14.60 -9.54 7.63
N ARG A 561 -15.55 -8.62 7.36
CA ARG A 561 -16.89 -8.65 7.98
C ARG A 561 -18.03 -8.53 6.98
N GLN A 562 -18.66 -9.68 6.72
CA GLN A 562 -19.84 -9.81 5.89
C GLN A 562 -21.07 -9.19 6.58
N LYS A 563 -21.48 -8.00 6.12
CA LYS A 563 -22.65 -7.27 6.62
C LYS A 563 -23.93 -7.79 5.97
N THR A 564 -24.90 -8.24 6.76
CA THR A 564 -26.22 -8.63 6.24
C THR A 564 -27.09 -7.39 6.00
N ARG A 565 -27.82 -7.37 4.88
CA ARG A 565 -28.67 -6.22 4.50
C ARG A 565 -29.92 -6.10 5.37
N HIS A 566 -30.45 -7.24 5.78
CA HIS A 566 -31.58 -7.39 6.68
C HIS A 566 -31.08 -8.30 7.80
N LYS A 567 -31.06 -7.79 9.04
CA LYS A 567 -30.81 -8.61 10.22
C LYS A 567 -32.11 -9.30 10.63
N THR A 568 -32.02 -10.58 10.95
CA THR A 568 -33.04 -11.35 11.67
C THR A 568 -32.31 -12.18 12.75
N LEU A 569 -33.05 -12.89 13.60
CA LEU A 569 -32.45 -13.83 14.57
C LEU A 569 -31.57 -14.88 13.86
N GLU A 570 -32.03 -15.36 12.69
CA GLU A 570 -31.33 -16.34 11.85
C GLU A 570 -30.20 -15.72 10.98
N THR A 571 -30.22 -14.41 10.73
CA THR A 571 -29.38 -13.74 9.71
C THR A 571 -28.56 -12.59 10.30
N SER A 572 -27.49 -12.94 11.01
CA SER A 572 -26.54 -12.01 11.64
C SER A 572 -25.35 -11.63 10.73
N ASN A 573 -24.59 -10.60 11.10
CA ASN A 573 -23.34 -10.24 10.41
C ASN A 573 -22.28 -11.32 10.68
N LYS A 574 -21.73 -11.95 9.65
CA LYS A 574 -20.63 -12.92 9.80
C LYS A 574 -19.27 -12.21 9.79
N THR A 575 -18.41 -12.55 10.75
CA THR A 575 -16.97 -12.28 10.65
C THR A 575 -16.32 -13.49 9.99
N HIS A 576 -15.39 -13.25 9.08
CA HIS A 576 -14.61 -14.29 8.41
C HIS A 576 -13.15 -14.07 8.79
N ASN A 577 -12.62 -15.03 9.54
CA ASN A 577 -11.21 -15.09 9.90
C ASN A 577 -10.53 -15.95 8.83
N LEU A 578 -9.54 -15.38 8.16
CA LEU A 578 -8.91 -15.92 6.95
C LEU A 578 -7.40 -15.72 7.08
N VAL A 579 -6.59 -16.48 6.32
CA VAL A 579 -5.14 -16.23 6.15
C VAL A 579 -4.85 -15.90 4.69
N HIS A 580 -3.92 -14.98 4.46
CA HIS A 580 -3.45 -14.59 3.13
C HIS A 580 -1.93 -14.49 3.12
N SER A 581 -1.31 -14.91 2.03
CA SER A 581 0.15 -14.99 1.93
C SER A 581 0.68 -14.62 0.55
N ILE A 582 1.93 -14.19 0.51
CA ILE A 582 2.70 -13.89 -0.71
C ILE A 582 4.02 -14.65 -0.70
N ALA A 583 4.42 -15.21 -1.82
CA ALA A 583 5.81 -15.59 -2.07
C ALA A 583 6.57 -14.41 -2.67
N VAL A 584 7.81 -14.19 -2.23
CA VAL A 584 8.68 -13.09 -2.65
C VAL A 584 10.01 -13.68 -3.13
N GLN A 585 10.30 -13.54 -4.43
CA GLN A 585 11.61 -13.96 -4.96
C GLN A 585 12.71 -13.05 -4.41
N HIS A 586 13.79 -13.64 -3.92
CA HIS A 586 14.96 -12.92 -3.42
C HIS A 586 15.68 -12.18 -4.55
N ARG A 587 16.33 -11.06 -4.19
CA ARG A 587 17.15 -10.25 -5.10
C ARG A 587 18.65 -10.38 -4.81
N ILE A 588 18.97 -10.89 -3.63
CA ILE A 588 20.31 -10.98 -3.05
C ILE A 588 20.43 -12.40 -2.47
N THR A 589 21.27 -13.23 -3.09
CA THR A 589 21.48 -14.66 -2.77
C THR A 589 22.98 -14.96 -2.85
N ASP A 590 23.45 -15.98 -2.14
CA ASP A 590 24.87 -16.31 -2.05
C ASP A 590 25.09 -17.80 -1.73
N ASN A 591 25.38 -18.58 -2.77
CA ASN A 591 25.66 -20.02 -2.65
C ASN A 591 27.05 -20.32 -2.05
N THR A 592 27.95 -19.33 -1.92
CA THR A 592 29.23 -19.55 -1.21
C THR A 592 29.05 -19.82 0.29
N LYS A 593 27.81 -19.71 0.77
CA LYS A 593 27.38 -19.87 2.17
C LYS A 593 26.53 -21.14 2.41
N ASP A 594 26.53 -22.11 1.49
CA ASP A 594 25.72 -23.34 1.50
C ASP A 594 26.12 -24.41 2.56
N ALA A 595 26.78 -24.02 3.65
CA ALA A 595 26.90 -24.89 4.82
C ALA A 595 25.49 -25.13 5.41
N LEU A 596 25.12 -26.40 5.63
CA LEU A 596 23.79 -26.81 6.10
C LEU A 596 23.59 -26.64 7.62
N HIS A 597 24.67 -26.43 8.37
CA HIS A 597 24.65 -26.39 9.84
C HIS A 597 24.53 -24.96 10.40
N PRO A 598 23.96 -24.77 11.61
CA PRO A 598 23.93 -23.47 12.29
C PRO A 598 25.32 -22.86 12.48
N GLN A 599 25.43 -21.54 12.38
CA GLN A 599 26.70 -20.80 12.43
C GLN A 599 27.49 -20.94 13.75
N ALA A 600 26.81 -21.10 14.89
CA ALA A 600 27.42 -21.23 16.22
C ALA A 600 26.45 -21.84 17.24
N ASP A 601 26.94 -22.45 18.33
CA ASP A 601 26.09 -22.68 19.52
C ASP A 601 25.68 -21.31 20.09
N ILE A 602 24.38 -21.05 20.20
CA ILE A 602 23.85 -19.80 20.75
C ILE A 602 24.38 -19.50 22.16
N LEU A 603 24.73 -20.51 22.96
CA LEU A 603 25.30 -20.32 24.30
C LEU A 603 26.66 -19.62 24.25
N SER A 604 27.47 -19.83 23.21
CA SER A 604 28.79 -19.19 23.06
C SER A 604 28.74 -17.70 22.72
N ILE A 605 27.61 -17.20 22.21
CA ILE A 605 27.42 -15.79 21.86
C ILE A 605 27.27 -14.96 23.14
N HIS A 606 28.19 -14.02 23.42
CA HIS A 606 28.11 -13.16 24.60
C HIS A 606 26.86 -12.26 24.58
N ASN A 607 26.27 -11.96 25.75
CA ASN A 607 25.00 -11.19 25.82
C ASN A 607 25.13 -9.78 25.18
N GLU A 608 26.33 -9.22 25.22
CA GLU A 608 26.72 -7.94 24.64
C GLU A 608 26.58 -7.89 23.11
N ALA A 609 26.60 -9.03 22.42
CA ALA A 609 26.37 -9.10 20.96
C ALA A 609 24.89 -8.90 20.56
N PHE A 610 23.96 -8.97 21.53
CA PHE A 610 22.52 -8.76 21.32
C PHE A 610 22.07 -7.31 21.55
N ILE A 611 22.94 -6.44 22.06
CA ILE A 611 22.68 -5.01 22.32
C ILE A 611 23.55 -4.13 21.41
N PRO A 612 23.24 -2.83 21.24
CA PRO A 612 24.05 -1.94 20.42
C PRO A 612 25.47 -1.76 20.98
N ASN A 613 26.49 -2.01 20.15
CA ASN A 613 27.90 -1.74 20.48
C ASN A 613 28.35 -0.33 20.02
N HIS A 614 29.61 0.04 20.28
CA HIS A 614 30.16 1.35 19.86
C HIS A 614 29.99 1.64 18.35
N GLU A 615 30.20 0.63 17.50
CA GLU A 615 30.08 0.72 16.05
C GLU A 615 28.60 0.87 15.61
N ASP A 616 27.67 0.27 16.36
CA ASP A 616 26.23 0.45 16.20
C ASP A 616 25.83 1.92 16.43
N TYR A 617 26.35 2.53 17.51
CA TYR A 617 26.15 3.96 17.81
C TYR A 617 26.80 4.87 16.76
N GLU A 618 28.08 4.70 16.41
CA GLU A 618 28.73 5.67 15.51
C GLU A 618 28.18 5.65 14.08
N ALA A 619 27.84 4.48 13.51
CA ALA A 619 27.18 4.48 12.20
C ALA A 619 25.67 4.83 12.29
N LEU A 620 25.01 4.73 13.45
CA LEU A 620 23.70 5.38 13.67
C LEU A 620 23.85 6.92 13.66
N HIS A 621 24.85 7.46 14.35
CA HIS A 621 25.18 8.89 14.31
C HIS A 621 25.55 9.34 12.87
N SER A 622 26.30 8.53 12.12
CA SER A 622 26.61 8.79 10.71
C SER A 622 25.34 8.88 9.84
N ASN A 623 24.42 7.92 9.98
CA ASN A 623 23.12 7.97 9.31
C ASN A 623 22.33 9.23 9.66
N PHE A 624 22.28 9.61 10.95
CA PHE A 624 21.64 10.85 11.38
C PHE A 624 22.29 12.10 10.76
N ARG A 625 23.63 12.16 10.69
CA ARG A 625 24.35 13.27 10.03
C ARG A 625 23.91 13.40 8.56
N THR A 626 23.74 12.30 7.84
CA THR A 626 23.20 12.32 6.45
C THR A 626 21.73 12.74 6.37
N LEU A 627 20.85 12.25 7.24
CA LEU A 627 19.43 12.66 7.27
C LEU A 627 19.27 14.16 7.62
N ILE A 628 20.11 14.68 8.51
CA ILE A 628 20.19 16.10 8.86
C ILE A 628 20.61 16.94 7.64
N LYS A 629 21.68 16.54 6.93
CA LYS A 629 22.11 17.23 5.70
C LYS A 629 20.99 17.33 4.66
N ARG A 630 20.21 16.25 4.45
CA ARG A 630 19.04 16.26 3.55
C ARG A 630 17.99 17.31 3.95
N ALA A 631 17.70 17.44 5.24
CA ALA A 631 16.74 18.45 5.73
C ALA A 631 17.27 19.88 5.54
N LEU A 632 18.57 20.11 5.72
CA LEU A 632 19.20 21.42 5.53
C LEU A 632 19.07 21.88 4.06
N VAL A 633 19.50 21.05 3.09
CA VAL A 633 19.46 21.39 1.65
C VAL A 633 18.05 21.43 1.05
N GLU A 634 17.04 20.89 1.74
CA GLU A 634 15.62 20.94 1.33
C GLU A 634 14.96 22.30 1.64
N PHE A 635 15.35 22.97 2.73
CA PHE A 635 14.65 24.16 3.24
C PHE A 635 15.49 25.44 3.32
N VAL A 636 16.79 25.35 3.63
CA VAL A 636 17.69 26.52 3.75
C VAL A 636 17.99 27.08 2.34
N PRO A 637 17.67 28.37 2.05
CA PRO A 637 17.90 28.93 0.71
C PRO A 637 19.35 28.84 0.24
N ALA A 638 20.30 29.19 1.13
CA ALA A 638 21.74 29.23 0.87
C ALA A 638 22.40 27.87 0.59
N LEU A 639 21.69 26.76 0.81
CA LEU A 639 22.18 25.39 0.66
C LEU A 639 21.41 24.59 -0.42
N LYS A 640 20.57 25.28 -1.20
CA LYS A 640 19.65 24.65 -2.14
C LYS A 640 20.33 24.19 -3.44
N ASP A 641 21.46 24.78 -3.81
CA ASP A 641 22.32 24.30 -4.89
C ASP A 641 23.23 23.15 -4.44
N SER A 642 23.58 23.09 -3.15
CA SER A 642 24.34 22.00 -2.49
C SER A 642 23.65 20.63 -2.47
N GLN A 643 22.54 20.42 -3.19
CA GLN A 643 21.80 19.15 -3.14
C GLN A 643 22.60 17.97 -3.69
N ASP A 644 23.40 18.18 -4.74
CA ASP A 644 24.26 17.14 -5.32
C ASP A 644 25.47 16.78 -4.40
N LEU A 645 25.70 17.53 -3.33
CA LEU A 645 26.70 17.25 -2.30
C LEU A 645 26.17 16.36 -1.15
N VAL A 646 24.89 15.99 -1.19
CA VAL A 646 24.21 15.25 -0.12
C VAL A 646 23.68 13.91 -0.63
N GLU A 647 24.03 12.84 0.09
CA GLU A 647 23.61 11.48 -0.22
C GLU A 647 22.10 11.26 0.07
N PHE A 648 21.26 11.32 -0.96
CA PHE A 648 19.80 11.13 -0.86
C PHE A 648 19.37 9.66 -0.74
N HIS A 649 20.22 8.72 -1.12
CA HIS A 649 20.05 7.27 -0.95
C HIS A 649 21.34 6.75 -0.31
N ILE A 650 21.28 6.23 0.93
CA ILE A 650 22.49 5.74 1.62
C ILE A 650 22.94 4.44 0.98
N GLN A 651 24.17 4.42 0.44
CA GLN A 651 24.69 3.26 -0.27
C GLN A 651 25.13 2.14 0.67
N HIS A 652 24.89 0.91 0.24
CA HIS A 652 25.33 -0.34 0.87
C HIS A 652 25.70 -1.37 -0.21
N PRO A 653 26.39 -2.48 0.13
CA PRO A 653 26.94 -3.41 -0.87
C PRO A 653 25.93 -4.01 -1.87
N TYR A 654 24.63 -3.92 -1.59
CA TYR A 654 23.58 -4.48 -2.43
C TYR A 654 22.59 -3.44 -2.98
N SER A 655 22.89 -2.13 -2.91
CA SER A 655 21.94 -1.07 -3.31
C SER A 655 21.42 -1.22 -4.75
N GLU A 656 22.24 -1.66 -5.71
CA GLU A 656 21.80 -1.92 -7.09
C GLU A 656 20.77 -3.07 -7.18
N LEU A 657 20.98 -4.15 -6.42
CA LEU A 657 20.06 -5.28 -6.34
C LEU A 657 18.78 -4.90 -5.58
N SER A 658 18.92 -4.13 -4.49
CA SER A 658 17.80 -3.57 -3.73
C SER A 658 16.89 -2.67 -4.56
N ALA A 659 17.43 -1.97 -5.57
CA ALA A 659 16.66 -1.13 -6.49
C ALA A 659 15.86 -1.93 -7.54
N LYS A 660 16.29 -3.14 -7.93
CA LYS A 660 15.55 -4.01 -8.85
C LYS A 660 14.17 -4.38 -8.28
N LYS A 661 13.18 -4.61 -9.15
CA LYS A 661 11.81 -5.02 -8.76
C LYS A 661 11.79 -6.49 -8.33
N ASN A 662 11.08 -6.83 -7.24
CA ASN A 662 10.78 -8.22 -6.90
C ASN A 662 9.67 -8.80 -7.79
N ASN A 663 9.74 -10.11 -8.02
CA ASN A 663 8.56 -10.91 -8.34
C ASN A 663 7.85 -11.29 -7.03
N VAL A 664 6.55 -11.01 -6.95
CA VAL A 664 5.71 -11.23 -5.76
C VAL A 664 4.41 -11.89 -6.17
N ILE A 665 4.13 -13.08 -5.61
CA ILE A 665 3.04 -13.97 -6.01
C ILE A 665 2.08 -14.19 -4.82
N PRO A 666 0.82 -13.74 -4.85
CA PRO A 666 -0.18 -14.09 -3.85
C PRO A 666 -0.54 -15.57 -3.95
N LEU A 667 -0.44 -16.30 -2.84
CA LEU A 667 -0.69 -17.74 -2.77
C LEU A 667 -2.17 -18.09 -2.54
N GLY A 668 -3.06 -17.12 -2.74
CA GLY A 668 -4.49 -17.25 -2.48
C GLY A 668 -4.86 -16.97 -1.03
N ILE A 669 -6.16 -17.06 -0.74
CA ILE A 669 -6.74 -16.80 0.59
C ILE A 669 -7.28 -18.12 1.13
N LEU A 670 -6.91 -18.46 2.36
CA LEU A 670 -7.34 -19.65 3.07
C LEU A 670 -8.47 -19.31 4.04
N GLU A 671 -9.53 -20.11 4.02
CA GLU A 671 -10.64 -20.06 4.98
C GLU A 671 -10.22 -20.79 6.27
N LYS A 672 -9.24 -20.20 6.96
CA LYS A 672 -8.58 -20.70 8.17
C LYS A 672 -8.28 -19.54 9.12
N ASP A 673 -8.38 -19.81 10.42
CA ASP A 673 -8.08 -18.86 11.49
C ASP A 673 -6.76 -19.24 12.18
N GLU A 674 -5.71 -18.43 11.99
CA GLU A 674 -4.41 -18.61 12.67
C GLU A 674 -4.49 -18.55 14.21
N ASN A 675 -5.58 -18.00 14.79
CA ASN A 675 -5.80 -18.03 16.24
C ASN A 675 -6.10 -19.45 16.77
N ILE A 676 -6.43 -20.40 15.89
CA ILE A 676 -6.78 -21.79 16.24
C ILE A 676 -5.64 -22.70 15.79
N THR A 677 -4.93 -23.33 16.73
CA THR A 677 -3.73 -24.15 16.46
C THR A 677 -3.94 -25.20 15.35
N GLU A 678 -5.07 -25.92 15.39
CA GLU A 678 -5.44 -26.91 14.38
C GLU A 678 -5.57 -26.31 12.97
N GLN A 679 -6.13 -25.10 12.85
CA GLN A 679 -6.25 -24.43 11.56
C GLN A 679 -4.92 -23.78 11.14
N MET A 680 -4.05 -23.42 12.08
CA MET A 680 -2.69 -22.95 11.82
C MET A 680 -1.78 -24.09 11.32
N ILE A 681 -1.91 -25.30 11.87
CA ILE A 681 -1.29 -26.53 11.33
C ILE A 681 -1.70 -26.69 9.86
N GLN A 682 -3.00 -26.69 9.58
CA GLN A 682 -3.55 -26.81 8.21
C GLN A 682 -3.16 -25.68 7.25
N VAL A 683 -2.81 -24.49 7.76
CA VAL A 683 -2.21 -23.40 6.96
C VAL A 683 -0.77 -23.74 6.57
N VAL A 684 0.03 -24.26 7.50
CA VAL A 684 1.44 -24.61 7.23
C VAL A 684 1.54 -25.83 6.32
N GLU A 685 0.72 -26.87 6.54
CA GLU A 685 0.55 -28.01 5.63
C GLU A 685 0.22 -27.56 4.19
N HIS A 686 -0.70 -26.60 4.05
CA HIS A 686 -1.04 -26.06 2.72
C HIS A 686 0.14 -25.32 2.06
N LEU A 687 1.00 -24.67 2.84
CA LEU A 687 2.17 -23.96 2.32
C LEU A 687 3.33 -24.91 1.99
N GLN A 688 3.43 -26.08 2.61
CA GLN A 688 4.49 -27.08 2.32
C GLN A 688 4.52 -27.53 0.85
N GLN A 689 3.43 -27.36 0.08
CA GLN A 689 3.43 -27.60 -1.38
C GLN A 689 4.43 -26.72 -2.17
N TYR A 690 4.94 -25.65 -1.55
CA TYR A 690 5.91 -24.73 -2.14
C TYR A 690 7.34 -24.93 -1.59
N VAL A 691 7.55 -25.84 -0.62
CA VAL A 691 8.86 -26.11 -0.05
C VAL A 691 9.73 -26.88 -1.07
N PRO A 692 10.95 -26.40 -1.41
CA PRO A 692 11.89 -27.11 -2.28
C PRO A 692 12.34 -28.45 -1.67
N ARG A 693 12.81 -29.40 -2.49
CA ARG A 693 13.20 -30.74 -2.04
C ARG A 693 14.49 -31.23 -2.72
N THR A 694 15.31 -32.01 -2.01
CA THR A 694 16.47 -32.69 -2.60
C THR A 694 16.03 -33.79 -3.58
N LYS A 695 16.97 -34.40 -4.33
CA LYS A 695 16.74 -35.63 -5.12
C LYS A 695 15.99 -36.70 -4.32
N ASP A 696 16.32 -36.85 -3.04
CA ASP A 696 15.79 -37.85 -2.11
C ASP A 696 14.47 -37.43 -1.45
N GLY A 697 13.87 -36.32 -1.90
CA GLY A 697 12.59 -35.81 -1.40
C GLY A 697 12.65 -35.03 -0.09
N LYS A 698 13.81 -34.91 0.55
CA LYS A 698 14.01 -34.20 1.83
C LYS A 698 13.69 -32.71 1.65
N MET A 699 12.89 -32.14 2.55
CA MET A 699 12.52 -30.72 2.53
C MET A 699 13.74 -29.81 2.75
N MET A 700 13.87 -28.79 1.92
CA MET A 700 14.88 -27.73 2.05
C MET A 700 14.23 -26.50 2.72
N PRO A 701 14.65 -26.08 3.93
CA PRO A 701 13.95 -25.03 4.66
C PRO A 701 14.00 -23.66 3.99
N ILE A 702 12.83 -23.04 3.79
CA ILE A 702 12.69 -21.65 3.33
C ILE A 702 12.15 -20.75 4.46
N LEU A 703 12.32 -19.44 4.30
CA LEU A 703 11.89 -18.46 5.30
C LEU A 703 10.35 -18.26 5.23
N LEU A 704 9.71 -18.23 6.40
CA LEU A 704 8.29 -17.92 6.56
C LEU A 704 8.11 -16.72 7.49
N GLY A 705 7.78 -15.56 6.91
CA GLY A 705 7.60 -14.29 7.59
C GLY A 705 6.17 -14.05 8.06
N GLY A 706 6.05 -13.31 9.16
CA GLY A 706 4.77 -12.80 9.65
C GLY A 706 4.96 -11.76 10.77
N ASP A 707 3.83 -11.31 11.33
CA ASP A 707 3.80 -10.45 12.51
C ASP A 707 4.16 -11.23 13.80
N ALA A 708 4.20 -10.54 14.94
CA ALA A 708 4.49 -11.17 16.23
C ALA A 708 3.51 -12.25 16.66
N LEU A 709 2.23 -12.17 16.25
CA LEU A 709 1.23 -13.19 16.55
C LEU A 709 1.32 -14.36 15.58
N SER A 710 1.41 -14.11 14.27
CA SER A 710 1.55 -15.15 13.24
C SER A 710 2.79 -16.02 13.49
N VAL A 711 3.93 -15.42 13.86
CA VAL A 711 5.16 -16.15 14.21
C VAL A 711 5.00 -16.99 15.48
N GLU A 712 4.39 -16.44 16.53
CA GLU A 712 4.15 -17.16 17.79
C GLU A 712 3.20 -18.36 17.61
N ARG A 713 2.15 -18.18 16.80
CA ARG A 713 1.18 -19.22 16.41
C ARG A 713 1.82 -20.29 15.55
N GLY A 714 2.65 -19.89 14.59
CA GLY A 714 3.42 -20.77 13.73
C GLY A 714 4.38 -21.67 14.50
N GLU A 715 5.16 -21.08 15.41
CA GLU A 715 6.09 -21.84 16.26
C GLU A 715 5.37 -22.65 17.35
N ALA A 716 4.11 -22.34 17.67
CA ALA A 716 3.25 -23.22 18.47
C ALA A 716 2.76 -24.43 17.66
N ALA A 717 2.32 -24.23 16.41
CA ALA A 717 1.92 -25.29 15.51
C ALA A 717 3.07 -26.27 15.22
N SER A 718 4.25 -25.78 14.83
CA SER A 718 5.43 -26.63 14.61
C SER A 718 5.86 -27.40 15.87
N ARG A 719 5.72 -26.82 17.07
CA ARG A 719 6.03 -27.54 18.32
C ARG A 719 4.96 -28.58 18.69
N ALA A 720 3.71 -28.36 18.34
CA ALA A 720 2.60 -29.29 18.59
C ALA A 720 2.62 -30.53 17.66
N ARG A 721 3.60 -30.61 16.76
CA ARG A 721 3.79 -31.69 15.78
C ARG A 721 5.21 -32.26 15.76
N LEU A 722 6.09 -31.80 16.65
CA LEU A 722 7.54 -32.02 16.59
C LEU A 722 7.96 -33.50 16.74
N ASP A 723 7.12 -34.31 17.35
CA ASP A 723 7.26 -35.75 17.59
C ASP A 723 6.70 -36.63 16.45
N ALA A 724 6.17 -36.02 15.38
CA ALA A 724 5.60 -36.78 14.27
C ALA A 724 6.64 -37.46 13.37
N ILE A 725 6.21 -38.52 12.68
CA ILE A 725 7.09 -39.45 11.96
C ILE A 725 7.62 -38.83 10.65
N THR A 726 6.75 -38.23 9.84
CA THR A 726 7.14 -37.65 8.53
C THR A 726 7.54 -36.17 8.66
N ALA A 727 8.29 -35.65 7.68
CA ALA A 727 8.70 -34.25 7.66
C ALA A 727 7.50 -33.32 7.36
N GLU A 728 6.61 -33.80 6.50
CA GLU A 728 5.28 -33.28 6.25
C GLU A 728 4.53 -33.10 7.59
N ASP A 729 4.33 -34.21 8.32
CA ASP A 729 3.58 -34.21 9.57
C ASP A 729 4.18 -33.30 10.64
N ARG A 730 5.52 -33.20 10.73
CA ARG A 730 6.22 -32.32 11.69
C ARG A 730 6.10 -30.83 11.38
N LEU A 731 5.57 -30.46 10.21
CA LEU A 731 5.61 -29.10 9.68
C LEU A 731 7.05 -28.59 9.42
N ASP A 732 7.93 -29.50 8.97
CA ASP A 732 9.27 -29.15 8.49
C ASP A 732 9.20 -28.30 7.20
N GLY A 733 10.35 -27.78 6.75
CA GLY A 733 10.46 -26.98 5.53
C GLY A 733 10.32 -25.46 5.71
N PHE A 734 9.94 -24.99 6.91
CA PHE A 734 9.80 -23.56 7.21
C PHE A 734 10.61 -23.08 8.41
N ILE A 735 11.26 -21.93 8.24
CA ILE A 735 11.91 -21.19 9.32
C ILE A 735 11.20 -19.85 9.55
N TRP A 736 10.51 -19.74 10.69
CA TRP A 736 9.77 -18.56 11.10
C TRP A 736 10.66 -17.33 11.34
N LYS A 737 10.47 -16.26 10.56
CA LYS A 737 11.15 -14.96 10.71
C LYS A 737 10.17 -13.85 11.12
N SER A 738 10.66 -12.82 11.79
CA SER A 738 9.93 -11.57 11.99
C SER A 738 10.01 -10.67 10.76
N GLU A 739 8.89 -10.04 10.41
CA GLU A 739 8.83 -8.89 9.49
C GLU A 739 9.03 -7.55 10.22
N ASP A 740 9.32 -6.48 9.46
CA ASP A 740 9.77 -5.20 10.04
C ASP A 740 8.65 -4.18 10.31
N TRP A 741 7.57 -4.10 9.50
CA TRP A 741 6.65 -2.96 9.58
C TRP A 741 5.88 -2.91 10.90
N HIS A 742 5.36 -4.04 11.38
CA HIS A 742 4.70 -4.09 12.69
C HIS A 742 5.64 -3.67 13.83
N GLY A 743 6.91 -4.12 13.82
CA GLY A 743 7.93 -3.68 14.78
C GLY A 743 8.17 -2.17 14.72
N HIS A 744 8.33 -1.63 13.50
CA HIS A 744 8.48 -0.19 13.27
C HIS A 744 7.25 0.63 13.70
N VAL A 745 6.04 0.07 13.63
CA VAL A 745 4.80 0.70 14.12
C VAL A 745 4.77 0.75 15.65
N ILE A 746 5.20 -0.31 16.35
CA ILE A 746 5.29 -0.30 17.82
C ILE A 746 6.39 0.67 18.29
N SER A 747 7.56 0.70 17.66
CA SER A 747 8.59 1.69 18.02
C SER A 747 8.13 3.13 17.84
N LEU A 748 7.31 3.42 16.83
CA LEU A 748 6.67 4.72 16.62
C LEU A 748 5.54 4.99 17.64
N GLN A 749 4.76 3.98 18.02
CA GLN A 749 3.78 4.09 19.10
C GLN A 749 4.45 4.52 20.40
N GLU A 750 5.61 3.95 20.75
CA GLU A 750 6.34 4.37 21.96
C GLU A 750 6.95 5.78 21.85
N SER A 751 7.33 6.24 20.66
CA SER A 751 7.68 7.65 20.45
C SER A 751 6.49 8.57 20.74
N TYR A 752 5.26 8.16 20.37
CA TYR A 752 4.03 8.90 20.66
C TYR A 752 3.64 8.81 22.15
N ASN A 753 3.80 7.66 22.80
CA ASN A 753 3.56 7.51 24.25
C ASN A 753 4.46 8.46 25.07
N LEU A 754 5.73 8.61 24.65
CA LEU A 754 6.68 9.52 25.28
C LEU A 754 6.36 11.00 25.05
N LEU A 755 5.88 11.38 23.85
CA LEU A 755 5.90 12.78 23.38
C LEU A 755 4.53 13.40 23.05
N TYR A 756 3.44 12.62 22.93
CA TYR A 756 2.14 13.09 22.43
C TYR A 756 1.02 12.96 23.49
N LYS A 757 0.90 13.97 24.36
CA LYS A 757 -0.13 14.03 25.43
C LYS A 757 -1.20 15.07 25.12
N GLY A 758 -2.48 14.71 25.19
CA GLY A 758 -3.60 15.63 24.90
C GLY A 758 -3.68 16.86 25.81
N SER A 759 -3.17 16.74 27.04
CA SER A 759 -3.01 17.85 27.99
C SER A 759 -2.10 18.97 27.43
N SER A 760 -1.14 18.63 26.58
CA SER A 760 -0.18 19.59 26.01
C SER A 760 -0.74 20.48 24.90
N SER A 761 -2.05 20.42 24.63
CA SER A 761 -2.71 21.19 23.55
C SER A 761 -2.50 22.71 23.58
N GLY A 762 -2.26 23.31 24.75
CA GLY A 762 -1.90 24.73 24.91
C GLY A 762 -0.39 25.00 25.05
N GLU A 763 0.45 23.97 25.00
CA GLU A 763 1.87 24.05 25.33
C GLU A 763 2.72 24.18 24.06
N LYS A 764 3.13 25.41 23.75
CA LYS A 764 3.77 25.80 22.50
C LYS A 764 5.05 25.00 22.24
N GLY A 765 5.13 24.35 21.08
CA GLY A 765 6.25 23.49 20.67
C GLY A 765 6.08 22.00 20.98
N THR A 766 5.03 21.60 21.70
CA THR A 766 4.72 20.17 21.91
C THR A 766 4.03 19.54 20.69
N LEU A 767 4.19 18.23 20.49
CA LEU A 767 3.61 17.51 19.34
C LEU A 767 2.08 17.69 19.25
N PHE A 768 1.35 17.70 20.37
CA PHE A 768 -0.11 17.85 20.34
C PHE A 768 -0.54 19.29 19.98
N GLN A 769 0.16 20.30 20.49
CA GLN A 769 -0.06 21.70 20.13
C GLN A 769 0.23 21.94 18.64
N LEU A 770 1.38 21.45 18.15
CA LEU A 770 1.80 21.57 16.76
C LEU A 770 0.85 20.82 15.80
N ARG A 771 0.38 19.63 16.18
CA ARG A 771 -0.62 18.85 15.42
C ARG A 771 -1.87 19.68 15.14
N ASN A 772 -2.33 20.47 16.12
CA ASN A 772 -3.48 21.34 15.97
C ASN A 772 -3.16 22.61 15.16
N GLN A 773 -1.97 23.19 15.33
CA GLN A 773 -1.53 24.40 14.62
C GLN A 773 -1.32 24.18 13.12
N PHE A 774 -0.87 22.99 12.71
CA PHE A 774 -0.64 22.61 11.31
C PHE A 774 -1.81 21.80 10.69
N ASP A 775 -2.97 21.81 11.34
CA ASP A 775 -4.21 21.11 10.94
C ASP A 775 -4.05 19.61 10.61
N ARG A 776 -3.09 18.93 11.25
CA ARG A 776 -2.72 17.53 10.99
C ARG A 776 -3.70 16.56 11.67
N ARG A 777 -4.98 16.67 11.33
CA ARG A 777 -6.09 16.02 12.06
C ARG A 777 -6.12 14.49 11.99
N GLY A 778 -5.46 13.86 11.00
CA GLY A 778 -5.32 12.40 10.94
C GLY A 778 -4.48 11.83 12.09
N VAL A 779 -3.51 12.62 12.60
CA VAL A 779 -2.66 12.25 13.73
C VAL A 779 -3.51 12.03 14.98
N ASN A 780 -3.31 10.86 15.60
CA ASN A 780 -4.00 10.35 16.78
C ASN A 780 -2.96 9.80 17.79
N SER A 781 -3.42 9.26 18.92
CA SER A 781 -2.57 8.57 19.91
C SER A 781 -2.43 7.07 19.65
N GLU A 782 -3.28 6.47 18.82
CA GLU A 782 -3.24 5.05 18.43
C GLU A 782 -2.58 4.91 17.06
N VAL A 783 -1.25 4.95 17.03
CA VAL A 783 -0.44 5.05 15.80
C VAL A 783 -0.81 3.99 14.77
N LYS A 784 -1.13 2.76 15.18
CA LYS A 784 -1.61 1.68 14.29
C LYS A 784 -2.79 2.08 13.38
N ASN A 785 -3.65 2.98 13.84
CA ASN A 785 -4.84 3.46 13.13
C ASN A 785 -4.56 4.66 12.21
N ALA A 786 -3.36 5.24 12.26
CA ALA A 786 -2.97 6.43 11.49
C ALA A 786 -1.46 6.48 11.15
N VAL A 787 -0.82 5.33 10.90
CA VAL A 787 0.65 5.17 10.80
C VAL A 787 1.29 6.22 9.88
N ASN A 788 0.71 6.43 8.70
CA ASN A 788 1.22 7.38 7.71
C ASN A 788 1.11 8.83 8.19
N ASP A 789 -0.04 9.26 8.72
CA ASP A 789 -0.23 10.61 9.28
C ASP A 789 0.76 10.86 10.43
N CYS A 790 0.90 9.90 11.34
CA CYS A 790 1.77 10.01 12.51
C CYS A 790 3.27 10.03 12.13
N ARG A 791 3.68 9.25 11.11
CA ARG A 791 5.06 9.24 10.58
C ARG A 791 5.38 10.50 9.77
N GLU A 792 4.48 10.94 8.89
CA GLU A 792 4.65 12.19 8.13
C GLU A 792 4.67 13.42 9.05
N PHE A 793 3.80 13.46 10.07
CA PHE A 793 3.79 14.56 11.05
C PHE A 793 5.05 14.57 11.91
N LEU A 794 5.49 13.41 12.45
CA LEU A 794 6.73 13.36 13.23
C LEU A 794 7.91 13.86 12.40
N ARG A 795 8.06 13.37 11.16
CA ARG A 795 9.14 13.81 10.25
C ARG A 795 9.07 15.29 9.87
N PHE A 796 7.88 15.86 9.73
CA PHE A 796 7.69 17.30 9.56
C PHE A 796 8.21 18.08 10.78
N VAL A 797 7.86 17.64 12.00
CA VAL A 797 8.35 18.26 13.25
C VAL A 797 9.86 18.09 13.41
N THR A 798 10.43 16.93 13.06
CA THR A 798 11.89 16.68 13.08
C THR A 798 12.62 17.63 12.14
N LYS A 799 12.14 17.80 10.91
CA LYS A 799 12.69 18.77 9.94
C LYS A 799 12.69 20.20 10.49
N GLY A 800 11.62 20.62 11.16
CA GLY A 800 11.56 21.90 11.86
C GLY A 800 12.55 22.00 13.03
N HIS A 801 12.71 20.93 13.83
CA HIS A 801 13.67 20.88 14.94
C HIS A 801 15.13 20.93 14.46
N ILE A 802 15.47 20.27 13.35
CA ILE A 802 16.81 20.34 12.74
C ILE A 802 17.19 21.78 12.39
N LEU A 803 16.25 22.54 11.81
CA LEU A 803 16.49 23.95 11.45
C LEU A 803 16.65 24.85 12.69
N LEU A 804 15.86 24.63 13.74
CA LEU A 804 16.00 25.36 15.01
C LEU A 804 17.34 25.04 15.70
N ALA A 805 17.76 23.78 15.72
CA ALA A 805 19.05 23.36 16.25
C ALA A 805 20.23 23.95 15.43
N ALA A 806 20.09 24.03 14.10
CA ALA A 806 21.07 24.66 13.23
C ALA A 806 21.18 26.18 13.47
N MET A 807 20.05 26.88 13.60
CA MET A 807 20.02 28.30 13.94
C MET A 807 20.66 28.57 15.32
N GLN A 808 20.41 27.71 16.30
CA GLN A 808 21.01 27.78 17.64
C GLN A 808 22.54 27.68 17.59
N ILE A 809 23.09 26.67 16.91
CA ILE A 809 24.55 26.46 16.80
C ILE A 809 25.24 27.63 16.08
N LEU A 810 24.58 28.23 15.10
CA LEU A 810 25.14 29.27 14.24
C LEU A 810 24.87 30.71 14.73
N GLY A 811 24.02 30.88 15.75
CA GLY A 811 23.60 32.18 16.30
C GLY A 811 22.74 33.00 15.33
N LEU A 812 21.74 32.38 14.70
CA LEU A 812 20.93 32.98 13.62
C LEU A 812 19.50 33.34 14.05
N THR A 813 18.92 34.36 13.41
CA THR A 813 17.59 34.91 13.70
C THR A 813 16.53 34.62 12.63
N SER A 814 16.98 34.34 11.40
CA SER A 814 16.20 33.83 10.26
C SER A 814 16.89 32.63 9.58
N LEU A 815 16.16 31.93 8.72
CA LEU A 815 16.71 30.92 7.81
C LEU A 815 17.50 31.54 6.64
N ASP A 816 17.29 32.83 6.37
CA ASP A 816 18.00 33.56 5.32
C ASP A 816 19.41 33.97 5.78
N ASP A 817 19.61 34.18 7.09
CA ASP A 817 20.89 34.55 7.71
C ASP A 817 22.02 33.52 7.44
N PHE A 818 21.67 32.30 7.01
CA PHE A 818 22.63 31.26 6.58
C PHE A 818 23.55 31.74 5.44
N GLU A 819 23.10 32.67 4.59
CA GLU A 819 23.95 33.28 3.54
C GLU A 819 25.21 33.97 4.12
N THR A 820 25.23 34.30 5.42
CA THR A 820 26.40 34.86 6.11
C THR A 820 27.37 33.82 6.68
N LYS A 821 27.02 32.53 6.66
CA LYS A 821 27.78 31.43 7.29
C LYS A 821 28.22 30.35 6.30
N VAL A 822 27.50 30.18 5.21
CA VAL A 822 27.76 29.16 4.18
C VAL A 822 28.89 29.62 3.26
N GLY A 823 29.81 28.69 2.94
CA GLY A 823 30.91 28.94 2.01
C GLY A 823 30.46 29.12 0.55
N LYS A 824 31.38 29.60 -0.29
CA LYS A 824 31.10 29.92 -1.69
C LYS A 824 31.32 28.75 -2.64
N ASP A 825 32.28 27.88 -2.35
CA ASP A 825 32.54 26.67 -3.14
C ASP A 825 32.00 25.39 -2.48
N ASP A 826 31.94 24.32 -3.27
CA ASP A 826 31.34 23.05 -2.86
C ASP A 826 32.15 22.31 -1.76
N THR A 827 33.45 22.60 -1.63
CA THR A 827 34.29 22.04 -0.57
C THR A 827 34.00 22.72 0.76
N GLU A 828 33.92 24.07 0.76
CA GLU A 828 33.49 24.83 1.93
C GLU A 828 32.05 24.46 2.34
N LYS A 829 31.11 24.40 1.38
CA LYS A 829 29.71 24.01 1.60
C LYS A 829 29.58 22.61 2.18
N LYS A 830 30.33 21.63 1.65
CA LYS A 830 30.35 20.25 2.17
C LYS A 830 30.92 20.19 3.59
N SER A 831 32.06 20.84 3.84
CA SER A 831 32.69 20.92 5.17
C SER A 831 31.76 21.58 6.19
N PHE A 832 31.06 22.65 5.81
CA PHE A 832 30.03 23.30 6.62
C PHE A 832 28.86 22.36 6.93
N LEU A 833 28.32 21.67 5.93
CA LEU A 833 27.21 20.71 6.09
C LEU A 833 27.60 19.54 7.00
N ASP A 834 28.79 18.96 6.81
CA ASP A 834 29.29 17.85 7.62
C ASP A 834 29.54 18.29 9.07
N LYS A 835 30.21 19.43 9.29
CA LYS A 835 30.42 19.97 10.64
C LYS A 835 29.10 20.27 11.35
N LEU A 836 28.18 21.00 10.71
CA LEU A 836 26.90 21.38 11.32
C LEU A 836 26.06 20.15 11.67
N ALA A 837 26.11 19.11 10.84
CA ALA A 837 25.44 17.84 11.12
C ALA A 837 26.09 17.08 12.29
N ILE A 838 27.43 17.11 12.43
CA ILE A 838 28.13 16.59 13.61
C ILE A 838 27.73 17.37 14.87
N ASP A 839 27.76 18.70 14.82
CA ASP A 839 27.43 19.56 15.97
C ASP A 839 25.98 19.33 16.46
N ILE A 840 25.00 19.21 15.55
CA ILE A 840 23.60 18.89 15.89
C ILE A 840 23.48 17.52 16.56
N VAL A 841 24.14 16.48 16.02
CA VAL A 841 24.07 15.13 16.60
C VAL A 841 24.71 15.11 17.98
N THR A 842 25.93 15.63 18.12
CA THR A 842 26.71 15.58 19.36
C THR A 842 26.08 16.42 20.49
N GLN A 843 25.44 17.55 20.18
CA GLN A 843 24.86 18.43 21.22
C GLN A 843 23.43 18.05 21.62
N PHE A 844 22.62 17.51 20.71
CA PHE A 844 21.16 17.37 20.90
C PHE A 844 20.58 15.97 20.69
N VAL A 845 21.32 15.05 20.07
CA VAL A 845 20.78 13.73 19.69
C VAL A 845 21.48 12.58 20.39
N ALA A 846 22.82 12.61 20.43
CA ALA A 846 23.65 11.55 20.98
C ALA A 846 23.27 11.22 22.43
N THR A 847 23.27 9.93 22.75
CA THR A 847 23.03 9.36 24.08
C THR A 847 24.29 8.67 24.56
N LYS A 848 24.42 8.46 25.88
CA LYS A 848 25.38 7.49 26.40
C LYS A 848 25.13 6.09 25.82
N GLU A 849 26.21 5.35 25.62
CA GLU A 849 26.15 3.93 25.30
C GLU A 849 25.47 3.17 26.44
N PHE A 850 24.47 2.34 26.12
CA PHE A 850 23.95 1.39 27.09
C PHE A 850 24.98 0.30 27.36
N LYS A 851 25.20 -0.02 28.64
CA LYS A 851 26.08 -1.10 29.10
C LYS A 851 25.34 -1.83 30.21
N PHE A 852 25.58 -3.14 30.35
CA PHE A 852 25.04 -3.87 31.49
C PHE A 852 25.59 -3.30 32.79
N ASP A 853 24.77 -3.32 33.84
CA ASP A 853 25.23 -3.06 35.20
C ASP A 853 26.40 -4.00 35.52
N GLN A 854 27.44 -3.51 36.20
CA GLN A 854 28.54 -4.38 36.61
C GLN A 854 27.98 -5.51 37.48
N LEU A 855 28.15 -6.75 37.03
CA LEU A 855 27.80 -7.96 37.78
C LEU A 855 28.78 -8.11 38.95
N GLY A 856 28.53 -7.34 40.01
CA GLY A 856 29.27 -7.43 41.26
C GLY A 856 29.22 -8.85 41.81
N LYS A 857 30.35 -9.30 42.37
CA LYS A 857 30.49 -10.65 42.93
C LYS A 857 29.59 -10.89 44.15
N ASP A 858 29.00 -9.82 44.69
CA ASP A 858 28.12 -9.81 45.86
C ASP A 858 26.63 -10.00 45.50
N GLN A 859 26.31 -10.98 44.66
CA GLN A 859 24.96 -11.58 44.68
C GLN A 859 24.95 -12.77 45.64
N GLN A 860 24.96 -12.44 46.94
CA GLN A 860 24.04 -13.16 47.83
C GLN A 860 22.64 -13.03 47.24
N GLU A 861 21.86 -14.12 47.28
CA GLU A 861 20.49 -14.12 46.77
C GLU A 861 19.64 -13.16 47.59
N ASN A 862 19.42 -11.95 47.07
CA ASN A 862 18.33 -11.10 47.51
C ASN A 862 17.02 -11.78 47.09
N ASP A 863 16.53 -12.63 48.00
CA ASP A 863 15.18 -13.20 47.97
C ASP A 863 14.17 -12.05 47.88
N ASP A 864 13.67 -11.78 46.66
CA ASP A 864 12.66 -10.73 46.36
C ASP A 864 11.34 -10.91 47.15
N ARG A 865 11.23 -12.00 47.93
CA ARG A 865 10.13 -12.23 48.85
C ARG A 865 10.08 -11.18 49.98
N ILE A 866 9.00 -10.43 49.97
CA ILE A 866 8.62 -9.41 50.95
C ILE A 866 8.51 -10.04 52.35
N LYS A 867 9.31 -9.55 53.30
CA LYS A 867 9.29 -9.99 54.70
C LYS A 867 7.94 -9.74 55.38
N CYS A 868 7.58 -10.59 56.35
CA CYS A 868 6.39 -10.47 57.17
C CYS A 868 6.19 -9.04 57.74
N GLY A 869 7.26 -8.44 58.27
CA GLY A 869 7.27 -7.06 58.78
C GLY A 869 7.13 -6.92 60.30
N TYR A 870 6.95 -8.03 61.04
CA TYR A 870 7.16 -8.03 62.49
C TYR A 870 8.63 -8.33 62.83
N PRO A 871 9.25 -7.63 63.80
CA PRO A 871 10.61 -7.93 64.26
C PRO A 871 10.76 -9.39 64.68
N GLY A 872 11.90 -10.00 64.34
CA GLY A 872 12.21 -11.40 64.65
C GLY A 872 11.47 -12.45 63.79
N CYS A 873 10.50 -12.09 62.97
CA CYS A 873 9.77 -13.06 62.15
C CYS A 873 10.55 -13.49 60.89
N PRO A 874 10.88 -14.79 60.70
CA PRO A 874 11.69 -15.26 59.58
C PRO A 874 10.90 -15.56 58.29
N LYS A 875 9.59 -15.27 58.22
CA LYS A 875 8.76 -15.61 57.04
C LYS A 875 8.80 -14.52 55.97
N THR A 876 9.07 -14.95 54.72
CA THR A 876 9.10 -14.12 53.51
C THR A 876 8.04 -14.60 52.50
N PHE A 877 7.47 -13.68 51.70
CA PHE A 877 6.35 -13.92 50.78
C PHE A 877 6.60 -13.34 49.39
N ALA A 878 6.36 -14.12 48.33
CA ALA A 878 6.66 -13.71 46.94
C ALA A 878 5.90 -12.46 46.45
N VAL A 879 4.76 -12.13 47.05
CA VAL A 879 3.97 -10.93 46.77
C VAL A 879 3.28 -10.43 48.05
N ASP A 880 2.96 -9.13 48.11
CA ASP A 880 2.16 -8.56 49.21
C ASP A 880 0.67 -8.82 48.96
N GLY A 881 0.23 -10.03 49.33
CA GLY A 881 -1.13 -10.50 49.08
C GLY A 881 -1.67 -11.37 50.21
N ARG A 882 -2.80 -12.05 49.94
CA ARG A 882 -3.59 -12.79 50.93
C ARG A 882 -2.81 -13.75 51.83
N CYS A 883 -1.72 -14.36 51.34
CA CYS A 883 -0.85 -15.24 52.13
C CYS A 883 -0.01 -14.47 53.16
N ARG A 884 0.51 -13.28 52.80
CA ARG A 884 1.22 -12.39 53.73
C ARG A 884 0.25 -11.79 54.76
N GLN A 885 -0.94 -11.36 54.34
CA GLN A 885 -2.01 -10.91 55.25
C GLN A 885 -2.32 -11.97 56.32
N LYS A 886 -2.77 -13.16 55.90
CA LYS A 886 -3.13 -14.27 56.80
C LYS A 886 -2.02 -14.67 57.76
N HIS A 887 -0.76 -14.56 57.34
CA HIS A 887 0.38 -14.79 58.21
C HIS A 887 0.60 -13.65 59.20
N ARG A 888 0.52 -12.37 58.79
CA ARG A 888 0.62 -11.22 59.70
C ARG A 888 -0.49 -11.22 60.74
N ASP A 889 -1.72 -11.56 60.34
CA ASP A 889 -2.87 -11.64 61.24
C ASP A 889 -2.64 -12.62 62.40
N ASN A 890 -2.05 -13.78 62.09
CA ASN A 890 -1.74 -14.88 63.01
C ASN A 890 -0.24 -14.97 63.39
N CYS A 891 0.52 -13.89 63.26
CA CYS A 891 1.97 -13.96 63.45
C CYS A 891 2.31 -14.03 64.95
N GLN A 892 3.03 -15.05 65.39
CA GLN A 892 3.49 -15.17 66.78
C GLN A 892 4.36 -13.98 67.23
N TYR A 893 5.00 -13.28 66.29
CA TYR A 893 5.82 -12.09 66.55
C TYR A 893 5.02 -10.78 66.67
N LYS A 894 3.69 -10.82 66.47
CA LYS A 894 2.77 -9.65 66.49
C LYS A 894 2.76 -8.91 67.83
N HIS A 895 3.12 -9.58 68.93
CA HIS A 895 3.14 -8.99 70.27
C HIS A 895 4.44 -8.24 70.63
N PHE A 896 5.51 -8.36 69.84
CA PHE A 896 6.78 -7.64 70.10
C PHE A 896 6.77 -6.18 69.60
N GLN A 897 5.60 -5.57 69.43
CA GLN A 897 5.43 -4.26 68.79
C GLN A 897 5.35 -3.07 69.78
N HIS A 898 6.10 -3.12 70.89
CA HIS A 898 6.30 -1.96 71.77
C HIS A 898 7.75 -1.88 72.27
N LEU A 899 8.50 -0.85 71.83
CA LEU A 899 9.50 -0.11 72.64
C LEU A 899 10.10 1.08 71.86
N SER A 900 9.26 2.04 71.42
CA SER A 900 9.67 3.41 71.05
C SER A 900 8.47 4.31 70.71
N GLU A 901 7.52 4.46 71.62
CA GLU A 901 6.53 5.53 71.52
C GLU A 901 7.15 6.85 71.97
N GLY A 902 7.27 7.80 71.03
CA GLY A 902 7.77 9.15 71.26
C GLY A 902 7.08 10.11 70.30
N SER A 903 6.13 10.90 70.80
CA SER A 903 5.33 11.85 70.01
C SER A 903 4.81 12.96 70.93
N PRO A 904 4.41 14.13 70.39
CA PRO A 904 4.71 14.70 69.08
C PRO A 904 5.48 16.03 69.19
N ALA A 905 5.97 16.55 68.07
CA ALA A 905 6.41 17.95 67.98
C ALA A 905 6.14 18.53 66.59
N ASP A 906 5.36 19.61 66.53
CA ASP A 906 5.23 20.42 65.32
C ASP A 906 6.58 21.02 64.92
N ASN A 907 6.86 21.09 63.62
CA ASN A 907 7.87 22.01 63.10
C ASN A 907 7.60 22.40 61.65
N THR A 908 6.92 23.53 61.48
CA THR A 908 7.03 24.34 60.26
C THR A 908 8.44 24.92 60.17
N SER A 909 9.35 24.17 59.54
CA SER A 909 10.70 24.61 59.18
C SER A 909 10.95 24.12 57.75
N SER A 910 10.98 25.01 56.76
CA SER A 910 12.09 25.92 56.45
C SER A 910 13.32 25.18 55.91
N CYS A 911 13.87 25.71 54.82
CA CYS A 911 15.02 25.16 54.13
C CYS A 911 16.29 25.17 54.99
N ASN A 912 17.10 24.11 54.90
CA ASN A 912 18.56 24.20 54.91
C ASN A 912 19.23 22.87 54.51
N SER A 913 19.28 22.59 53.20
CA SER A 913 20.34 21.77 52.60
C SER A 913 21.27 22.70 51.81
N ALA A 914 22.17 23.38 52.52
CA ALA A 914 23.08 24.34 51.91
C ALA A 914 24.08 23.67 50.96
N ASN A 915 24.27 24.28 49.79
CA ASN A 915 25.44 24.12 48.92
C ASN A 915 25.76 22.69 48.42
N SER A 916 24.87 22.14 47.60
CA SER A 916 25.31 21.81 46.25
C SER A 916 24.53 22.67 45.25
N SER A 917 25.21 23.33 44.32
CA SER A 917 24.58 24.16 43.28
C SER A 917 24.11 23.32 42.10
N SER A 918 23.27 22.31 42.39
CA SER A 918 22.65 21.48 41.35
C SER A 918 21.77 22.36 40.45
N LYS A 919 22.22 22.54 39.20
CA LYS A 919 21.42 23.20 38.17
C LYS A 919 20.14 22.37 37.99
N LYS A 920 18.97 22.99 38.17
CA LYS A 920 17.67 22.33 37.91
C LYS A 920 17.64 21.84 36.46
N GLU A 921 17.12 20.65 36.23
CA GLU A 921 17.05 20.08 34.89
C GLU A 921 16.21 20.95 33.94
N ASP A 922 16.53 20.96 32.64
CA ASP A 922 15.70 21.63 31.62
C ASP A 922 14.88 20.58 30.85
N PHE A 923 13.71 20.27 31.41
CA PHE A 923 12.77 19.31 30.82
C PHE A 923 12.19 19.82 29.49
N LYS A 924 12.21 21.13 29.21
CA LYS A 924 11.79 21.69 27.91
C LYS A 924 12.83 21.40 26.81
N PHE A 925 14.12 21.59 27.13
CA PHE A 925 15.25 21.19 26.27
C PHE A 925 15.27 19.68 26.05
N ASN A 926 15.10 18.88 27.11
CA ASN A 926 15.07 17.43 27.02
C ASN A 926 13.89 16.93 26.18
N TYR A 927 12.72 17.58 26.24
CA TYR A 927 11.60 17.28 25.35
C TYR A 927 11.99 17.51 23.87
N ALA A 928 12.55 18.69 23.54
CA ALA A 928 12.94 19.02 22.16
C ALA A 928 14.03 18.07 21.61
N CYS A 929 15.00 17.69 22.44
CA CYS A 929 16.03 16.70 22.09
C CYS A 929 15.44 15.31 21.86
N ASN A 930 14.48 14.86 22.69
CA ASN A 930 13.79 13.59 22.46
C ASN A 930 12.90 13.63 21.20
N VAL A 931 12.22 14.74 20.88
CA VAL A 931 11.47 14.91 19.61
C VAL A 931 12.40 14.80 18.39
N LEU A 932 13.58 15.41 18.46
CA LEU A 932 14.59 15.33 17.41
C LEU A 932 15.12 13.89 17.27
N ARG A 933 15.50 13.25 18.39
CA ARG A 933 16.04 11.87 18.44
C ARG A 933 15.05 10.83 17.96
N GLU A 934 13.84 10.78 18.52
CA GLU A 934 12.82 9.78 18.17
C GLU A 934 12.37 9.93 16.70
N GLY A 935 12.31 11.16 16.20
CA GLY A 935 12.03 11.45 14.79
C GLY A 935 13.16 11.02 13.84
N LEU A 936 14.42 11.20 14.24
CA LEU A 936 15.58 10.69 13.50
C LEU A 936 15.65 9.15 13.54
N MET A 937 15.29 8.52 14.67
CA MET A 937 15.18 7.06 14.79
C MET A 937 14.12 6.49 13.83
N ASP A 938 12.91 7.05 13.80
CA ASP A 938 11.87 6.61 12.85
C ASP A 938 12.24 6.87 11.39
N TRP A 939 12.86 8.02 11.11
CA TRP A 939 13.35 8.30 9.76
C TRP A 939 14.45 7.32 9.36
N ASN A 940 15.37 6.94 10.24
CA ASN A 940 16.41 5.94 9.94
C ASN A 940 15.83 4.54 9.66
N ARG A 941 14.80 4.08 10.39
CA ARG A 941 14.11 2.81 10.09
C ARG A 941 13.46 2.82 8.71
N ASP A 942 12.67 3.86 8.44
CA ASP A 942 11.94 4.02 7.18
C ASP A 942 12.86 4.21 5.97
N ASP A 943 14.03 4.84 6.17
CA ASP A 943 15.08 4.99 5.16
C ASP A 943 15.81 3.65 4.90
N ALA A 944 16.18 2.91 5.95
CA ALA A 944 16.81 1.59 5.84
C ALA A 944 15.88 0.57 5.15
N SER A 945 14.58 0.55 5.47
CA SER A 945 13.59 -0.24 4.73
C SER A 945 13.49 0.15 3.25
N LYS A 946 13.63 1.44 2.92
CA LYS A 946 13.50 1.97 1.55
C LYS A 946 14.68 1.65 0.64
N GLU A 947 15.88 1.62 1.18
CA GLU A 947 17.06 1.11 0.46
C GLU A 947 17.24 -0.41 0.59
N ASN A 948 16.40 -1.10 1.38
CA ASN A 948 16.56 -2.51 1.74
C ASN A 948 18.00 -2.77 2.27
N ASP A 949 18.39 -2.00 3.28
CA ASP A 949 19.68 -2.11 3.97
C ASP A 949 19.55 -3.01 5.20
N GLY A 950 19.94 -4.27 5.03
CA GLY A 950 19.87 -5.29 6.07
C GLY A 950 20.71 -4.99 7.32
N ASP A 951 21.87 -4.34 7.16
CA ASP A 951 22.76 -4.00 8.27
C ASP A 951 22.19 -2.86 9.12
N ARG A 952 21.63 -1.82 8.48
CA ARG A 952 20.92 -0.74 9.18
C ARG A 952 19.63 -1.24 9.84
N LEU A 953 18.89 -2.16 9.21
CA LEU A 953 17.69 -2.75 9.82
C LEU A 953 18.00 -3.60 11.06
N VAL A 954 18.95 -4.53 10.98
CA VAL A 954 19.34 -5.38 12.13
C VAL A 954 19.91 -4.54 13.28
N ARG A 955 20.70 -3.51 12.97
CA ARG A 955 21.14 -2.49 13.93
C ARG A 955 19.96 -1.78 14.61
N MET A 956 18.95 -1.35 13.86
CA MET A 956 17.77 -0.72 14.46
C MET A 956 17.03 -1.67 15.41
N TRP A 957 16.91 -2.96 15.07
CA TRP A 957 16.35 -3.97 15.97
C TRP A 957 17.12 -4.14 17.29
N ARG A 958 18.44 -3.91 17.34
CA ARG A 958 19.19 -3.84 18.62
C ARG A 958 18.73 -2.69 19.51
N PHE A 959 18.61 -1.49 18.94
CA PHE A 959 18.12 -0.31 19.68
C PHE A 959 16.65 -0.47 20.10
N ASP A 960 15.82 -1.01 19.20
CA ASP A 960 14.41 -1.25 19.46
C ASP A 960 14.21 -2.35 20.51
N MET A 961 15.09 -3.36 20.62
CA MET A 961 15.06 -4.34 21.73
C MET A 961 15.18 -3.66 23.10
N LEU A 962 16.12 -2.72 23.26
CA LEU A 962 16.25 -1.96 24.51
C LEU A 962 14.97 -1.16 24.83
N LYS A 963 14.38 -0.54 23.79
CA LYS A 963 13.12 0.22 23.91
C LYS A 963 11.96 -0.70 24.33
N PHE A 964 11.77 -1.83 23.64
CA PHE A 964 10.72 -2.82 23.95
C PHE A 964 10.88 -3.46 25.32
N SER A 965 12.13 -3.70 25.77
CA SER A 965 12.42 -4.20 27.12
C SER A 965 12.02 -3.17 28.19
N MET A 966 12.23 -1.88 27.94
CA MET A 966 11.85 -0.80 28.86
C MET A 966 10.34 -0.58 28.92
N THR A 967 9.62 -0.70 27.79
CA THR A 967 8.17 -0.43 27.70
C THR A 967 7.29 -1.68 27.84
N ASN A 968 7.85 -2.81 28.29
CA ASN A 968 7.18 -4.11 28.43
C ASN A 968 6.54 -4.67 27.15
N HIS A 969 7.05 -4.32 25.95
CA HIS A 969 6.65 -4.95 24.68
C HIS A 969 7.31 -6.33 24.52
N THR A 970 6.98 -7.25 25.41
CA THR A 970 7.65 -8.54 25.59
C THR A 970 7.71 -9.38 24.31
N LYS A 971 6.66 -9.37 23.48
CA LYS A 971 6.63 -10.09 22.20
C LYS A 971 7.64 -9.51 21.20
N TYR A 972 7.66 -8.19 21.01
CA TYR A 972 8.59 -7.53 20.10
C TYR A 972 10.03 -7.55 20.62
N CYS A 973 10.24 -7.51 21.94
CA CYS A 973 11.54 -7.78 22.56
C CYS A 973 12.03 -9.21 22.26
N GLN A 974 11.14 -10.21 22.32
CA GLN A 974 11.46 -11.60 21.93
C GLN A 974 11.76 -11.73 20.44
N LEU A 975 11.03 -11.05 19.55
CA LEU A 975 11.36 -11.02 18.11
C LEU A 975 12.72 -10.38 17.85
N ALA A 976 13.05 -9.29 18.54
CA ALA A 976 14.32 -8.58 18.40
C ALA A 976 15.51 -9.44 18.83
N PHE A 977 15.37 -10.20 19.92
CA PHE A 977 16.32 -11.24 20.31
C PHE A 977 16.39 -12.36 19.27
N LYS A 978 15.23 -12.87 18.84
CA LYS A 978 15.12 -14.00 17.90
C LYS A 978 15.80 -13.69 16.56
N LEU A 979 15.56 -12.52 15.98
CA LEU A 979 16.21 -12.07 14.74
C LEU A 979 17.74 -12.14 14.88
N GLN A 980 18.28 -11.59 15.97
CA GLN A 980 19.71 -11.59 16.21
C GLN A 980 20.26 -13.00 16.48
N ALA A 981 19.56 -13.83 17.26
CA ALA A 981 19.92 -15.22 17.50
C ALA A 981 19.92 -16.05 16.20
N GLN A 982 18.94 -15.83 15.33
CA GLN A 982 18.85 -16.42 13.99
C GLN A 982 20.05 -16.02 13.14
N LEU A 983 20.37 -14.73 13.05
CA LEU A 983 21.46 -14.24 12.22
C LEU A 983 22.87 -14.59 12.73
N MET A 984 23.08 -14.68 14.04
CA MET A 984 24.42 -14.92 14.64
C MET A 984 24.73 -16.39 14.96
N ALA A 985 23.72 -17.25 15.13
CA ALA A 985 23.92 -18.62 15.63
C ALA A 985 22.99 -19.66 15.01
N LEU A 986 21.66 -19.45 15.07
CA LEU A 986 20.68 -20.51 14.87
C LEU A 986 20.42 -20.86 13.39
N LEU A 987 20.65 -19.93 12.46
CA LEU A 987 20.52 -20.20 11.03
C LEU A 987 21.85 -20.66 10.42
N PRO A 988 21.80 -21.52 9.38
CA PRO A 988 22.94 -21.73 8.49
C PRO A 988 23.33 -20.44 7.75
N PRO A 989 24.59 -20.28 7.31
CA PRO A 989 25.12 -19.01 6.81
C PRO A 989 24.33 -18.43 5.62
N ARG A 990 23.86 -19.26 4.68
CA ARG A 990 23.03 -18.83 3.56
C ARG A 990 21.68 -18.26 4.01
N LEU A 991 20.94 -18.98 4.86
CA LEU A 991 19.63 -18.51 5.35
C LEU A 991 19.78 -17.25 6.20
N ALA A 992 20.85 -17.12 7.00
CA ALA A 992 21.15 -15.88 7.72
C ALA A 992 21.38 -14.70 6.75
N PHE A 993 22.18 -14.92 5.71
CA PHE A 993 22.46 -13.92 4.68
C PHE A 993 21.19 -13.49 3.92
N GLU A 994 20.39 -14.45 3.46
CA GLU A 994 19.14 -14.17 2.74
C GLU A 994 18.11 -13.45 3.63
N MET A 995 17.92 -13.88 4.89
CA MET A 995 17.04 -13.27 5.89
C MET A 995 17.47 -11.84 6.28
N LYS A 996 18.77 -11.56 6.24
CA LYS A 996 19.33 -10.23 6.52
C LYS A 996 19.14 -9.27 5.35
N HIS A 997 19.39 -9.71 4.12
CA HIS A 997 19.49 -8.81 2.97
C HIS A 997 18.25 -8.74 2.06
N ASN A 998 17.21 -9.58 2.27
CA ASN A 998 15.95 -9.51 1.51
C ASN A 998 14.74 -8.95 2.29
N ARG A 999 14.96 -8.32 3.46
CA ARG A 999 13.88 -7.86 4.38
C ARG A 999 12.86 -6.89 3.79
N SER A 1000 13.14 -6.27 2.65
CA SER A 1000 12.24 -5.30 2.02
C SER A 1000 12.12 -5.47 0.49
N VAL A 1001 10.89 -5.24 0.04
CA VAL A 1001 10.33 -5.61 -1.26
C VAL A 1001 10.16 -4.37 -2.15
N SER A 1002 10.76 -4.41 -3.34
CA SER A 1002 10.64 -3.39 -4.38
C SER A 1002 9.44 -3.69 -5.28
N ILE A 1003 8.31 -3.05 -5.02
CA ILE A 1003 7.07 -3.22 -5.80
C ILE A 1003 7.18 -2.58 -7.20
N TYR A 1004 8.01 -1.53 -7.33
CA TYR A 1004 8.07 -0.67 -8.51
C TYR A 1004 9.40 -0.73 -9.29
N GLY A 1005 10.49 -1.21 -8.69
CA GLY A 1005 11.82 -1.21 -9.31
C GLY A 1005 12.47 0.17 -9.31
N THR A 1006 12.62 0.78 -8.13
CA THR A 1006 13.24 2.10 -7.94
C THR A 1006 14.05 2.15 -6.65
N GLN A 1007 15.19 2.84 -6.68
CA GLN A 1007 15.98 3.20 -5.49
C GLN A 1007 15.13 3.99 -4.47
N GLY A 1008 15.34 3.80 -3.17
CA GLY A 1008 14.47 4.32 -2.11
C GLY A 1008 13.00 3.90 -2.17
N GLY A 1009 12.66 2.87 -2.96
CA GLY A 1009 11.29 2.46 -3.29
C GLY A 1009 10.81 1.16 -2.64
N ASN A 1010 11.57 0.61 -1.70
CA ASN A 1010 11.25 -0.63 -1.00
C ASN A 1010 10.29 -0.42 0.20
N VAL A 1011 9.62 -1.48 0.62
CA VAL A 1011 8.82 -1.58 1.86
C VAL A 1011 9.02 -2.95 2.52
N PRO A 1012 8.82 -3.12 3.84
CA PRO A 1012 8.86 -4.44 4.50
C PRO A 1012 7.92 -5.49 3.89
N GLY A 1013 8.20 -6.78 4.11
CA GLY A 1013 7.40 -7.89 3.57
C GLY A 1013 5.95 -7.88 4.06
N ASP A 1014 5.73 -7.68 5.36
CA ASP A 1014 4.40 -7.52 5.95
C ASP A 1014 3.65 -6.28 5.42
N GLN A 1015 4.35 -5.16 5.17
CA GLN A 1015 3.73 -3.99 4.54
C GLN A 1015 3.35 -4.27 3.07
N ALA A 1016 4.18 -5.02 2.32
CA ALA A 1016 3.86 -5.44 0.96
C ALA A 1016 2.63 -6.37 0.93
N LEU A 1017 2.49 -7.24 1.93
CA LEU A 1017 1.31 -8.07 2.13
C LEU A 1017 0.07 -7.25 2.51
N GLU A 1018 0.14 -6.28 3.43
CA GLU A 1018 -1.04 -5.47 3.78
C GLU A 1018 -1.54 -4.61 2.60
N PHE A 1019 -0.68 -4.20 1.67
CA PHE A 1019 -1.12 -3.59 0.40
C PHE A 1019 -1.94 -4.55 -0.49
N MET A 1020 -1.72 -5.87 -0.37
CA MET A 1020 -2.49 -6.90 -1.06
C MET A 1020 -3.73 -7.31 -0.25
N ASN A 1021 -3.63 -7.39 1.08
CA ASN A 1021 -4.76 -7.55 2.00
C ASN A 1021 -5.78 -6.45 1.80
N MET A 1022 -5.39 -5.17 1.73
CA MET A 1022 -6.30 -4.04 1.48
C MET A 1022 -7.11 -4.26 0.18
N ARG A 1023 -6.45 -4.73 -0.89
CA ARG A 1023 -7.10 -5.05 -2.18
C ARG A 1023 -8.03 -6.26 -2.08
N ALA A 1024 -7.70 -7.25 -1.25
CA ALA A 1024 -8.56 -8.39 -0.98
C ALA A 1024 -9.77 -7.99 -0.11
N LYS A 1025 -9.56 -7.20 0.95
CA LYS A 1025 -10.58 -6.62 1.84
C LYS A 1025 -11.60 -5.80 1.02
N ASP A 1026 -11.14 -4.88 0.16
CA ASP A 1026 -11.99 -4.12 -0.78
C ASP A 1026 -12.85 -5.04 -1.68
N ALA A 1027 -12.24 -6.09 -2.23
CA ALA A 1027 -12.91 -7.04 -3.11
C ALA A 1027 -13.96 -7.89 -2.38
N LEU A 1028 -13.62 -8.39 -1.18
CA LEU A 1028 -14.48 -9.20 -0.33
C LEU A 1028 -15.69 -8.40 0.19
N ASP A 1029 -15.47 -7.19 0.72
CA ASP A 1029 -16.54 -6.30 1.18
C ASP A 1029 -17.51 -5.96 0.02
N SER A 1030 -17.04 -5.94 -1.24
CA SER A 1030 -17.88 -5.69 -2.43
C SER A 1030 -18.88 -6.81 -2.77
N LEU A 1031 -18.61 -8.06 -2.35
CA LEU A 1031 -19.49 -9.21 -2.60
C LEU A 1031 -20.77 -9.18 -1.74
N HIS A 1032 -20.70 -8.51 -0.59
CA HIS A 1032 -21.78 -8.46 0.41
C HIS A 1032 -22.27 -9.88 0.79
N GLY A 1033 -23.56 -10.18 0.63
CA GLY A 1033 -24.14 -11.51 0.89
C GLY A 1033 -23.65 -12.64 -0.04
N ASN A 1034 -22.94 -12.32 -1.12
CA ASN A 1034 -22.46 -13.31 -2.10
C ASN A 1034 -21.04 -13.83 -1.80
N MET A 1035 -20.52 -13.58 -0.61
CA MET A 1035 -19.19 -14.05 -0.18
C MET A 1035 -19.26 -15.54 0.19
N THR A 1036 -18.93 -16.38 -0.78
CA THR A 1036 -18.79 -17.85 -0.70
C THR A 1036 -17.31 -18.24 -0.78
N SER A 1037 -16.96 -19.45 -0.36
CA SER A 1037 -15.60 -20.02 -0.49
C SER A 1037 -15.04 -19.93 -1.91
N SER A 1038 -15.86 -20.28 -2.92
CA SER A 1038 -15.51 -20.16 -4.34
C SER A 1038 -15.35 -18.71 -4.83
N SER A 1039 -15.86 -17.71 -4.11
CA SER A 1039 -15.62 -16.29 -4.37
C SER A 1039 -14.37 -15.76 -3.66
N ILE A 1040 -14.09 -16.26 -2.44
CA ILE A 1040 -12.89 -15.92 -1.64
C ILE A 1040 -11.64 -16.43 -2.36
N GLN A 1041 -11.61 -17.71 -2.74
CA GLN A 1041 -10.50 -18.30 -3.51
C GLN A 1041 -10.30 -17.60 -4.86
N ARG A 1042 -11.39 -17.26 -5.57
CA ARG A 1042 -11.32 -16.52 -6.84
C ARG A 1042 -10.72 -15.12 -6.66
N ILE A 1043 -11.06 -14.41 -5.59
CA ILE A 1043 -10.44 -13.11 -5.28
C ILE A 1043 -8.94 -13.32 -5.04
N GLY A 1044 -8.55 -14.18 -4.10
CA GLY A 1044 -7.14 -14.40 -3.74
C GLY A 1044 -6.26 -14.76 -4.94
N ARG A 1045 -6.62 -15.82 -5.67
CA ARG A 1045 -5.81 -16.34 -6.79
C ARG A 1045 -5.77 -15.39 -7.99
N SER A 1046 -6.81 -14.56 -8.22
CA SER A 1046 -6.83 -13.65 -9.38
C SER A 1046 -6.09 -12.32 -9.18
N LEU A 1047 -5.71 -11.96 -7.93
CA LEU A 1047 -5.13 -10.66 -7.59
C LEU A 1047 -3.97 -10.25 -8.51
N GLN A 1048 -2.96 -11.12 -8.68
CA GLN A 1048 -1.77 -10.78 -9.47
C GLN A 1048 -2.05 -10.79 -10.98
N GLY A 1049 -2.75 -11.79 -11.52
CA GLY A 1049 -3.06 -11.83 -12.95
C GLY A 1049 -3.86 -10.61 -13.40
N CYS A 1050 -4.83 -10.16 -12.59
CA CYS A 1050 -5.56 -8.91 -12.83
C CYS A 1050 -4.66 -7.66 -12.77
N ASN A 1051 -3.69 -7.62 -11.84
CA ASN A 1051 -2.70 -6.54 -11.76
C ASN A 1051 -1.76 -6.55 -12.98
N HIS A 1052 -1.24 -7.69 -13.39
CA HIS A 1052 -0.33 -7.83 -14.53
C HIS A 1052 -0.99 -7.36 -15.84
N ILE A 1053 -2.23 -7.77 -16.11
CA ILE A 1053 -2.98 -7.31 -17.30
C ILE A 1053 -3.17 -5.78 -17.26
N LEU A 1054 -3.43 -5.20 -16.08
CA LEU A 1054 -3.57 -3.75 -15.91
C LEU A 1054 -2.24 -3.01 -16.10
N ASP A 1055 -1.15 -3.52 -15.55
CA ASP A 1055 0.20 -2.96 -15.70
C ASP A 1055 0.64 -2.97 -17.16
N CYS A 1056 0.49 -4.10 -17.88
CA CYS A 1056 0.88 -4.22 -19.28
C CYS A 1056 0.08 -3.26 -20.18
N TYR A 1057 -1.25 -3.20 -19.99
CA TYR A 1057 -2.13 -2.29 -20.72
C TYR A 1057 -1.81 -0.81 -20.44
N SER A 1058 -1.51 -0.47 -19.18
CA SER A 1058 -1.24 0.91 -18.73
C SER A 1058 0.15 1.39 -19.15
N LYS A 1059 1.21 0.58 -18.98
CA LYS A 1059 2.55 0.85 -19.54
C LYS A 1059 2.49 1.10 -21.04
N GLY A 1060 1.67 0.32 -21.75
CA GLY A 1060 1.41 0.50 -23.17
C GLY A 1060 0.74 1.83 -23.51
N LEU A 1061 -0.13 2.38 -22.64
CA LEU A 1061 -0.74 3.71 -22.81
C LEU A 1061 0.23 4.85 -22.47
N ASP A 1062 1.06 4.69 -21.42
CA ASP A 1062 2.09 5.67 -21.02
C ASP A 1062 3.04 6.02 -22.18
N GLN A 1063 3.37 5.05 -23.04
CA GLN A 1063 4.22 5.26 -24.22
C GLN A 1063 3.62 6.25 -25.25
N TYR A 1064 2.29 6.37 -25.35
CA TYR A 1064 1.61 7.30 -26.28
C TYR A 1064 1.18 8.62 -25.64
N PHE A 1065 0.85 8.60 -24.34
CA PHE A 1065 0.25 9.74 -23.66
C PHE A 1065 1.19 10.44 -22.66
N GLY A 1066 2.23 9.76 -22.19
CA GLY A 1066 3.08 10.15 -21.06
C GLY A 1066 2.45 9.72 -19.74
N LYS A 1067 3.31 9.36 -18.76
CA LYS A 1067 2.86 9.04 -17.39
C LYS A 1067 2.12 10.24 -16.76
N PRO A 1068 1.03 10.02 -16.02
CA PRO A 1068 0.39 11.08 -15.24
C PRO A 1068 1.37 11.71 -14.23
N SER A 1069 1.39 13.03 -14.13
CA SER A 1069 2.25 13.74 -13.18
C SER A 1069 1.66 13.71 -11.77
N ASN A 1070 2.26 12.92 -10.88
CA ASN A 1070 1.92 12.90 -9.45
C ASN A 1070 2.39 14.21 -8.77
N TRP A 1071 1.49 15.18 -8.64
CA TRP A 1071 1.76 16.43 -7.92
C TRP A 1071 1.80 16.18 -6.40
N LYS A 1072 2.95 16.43 -5.78
CA LYS A 1072 3.10 16.55 -4.33
C LYS A 1072 3.08 18.04 -3.93
N PRO A 1073 2.35 18.46 -2.87
CA PRO A 1073 2.47 19.81 -2.32
C PRO A 1073 3.86 20.01 -1.68
N SER A 1074 4.36 21.25 -1.68
CA SER A 1074 5.60 21.60 -0.99
C SER A 1074 5.32 21.94 0.48
N LEU A 1075 6.13 21.40 1.39
CA LEU A 1075 6.09 21.70 2.82
C LEU A 1075 6.79 23.01 3.20
N LYS A 1076 7.48 23.71 2.27
CA LYS A 1076 8.34 24.85 2.65
C LYS A 1076 7.58 25.91 3.46
N LYS A 1077 6.40 26.34 3.03
CA LYS A 1077 5.61 27.34 3.78
C LYS A 1077 5.25 26.88 5.20
N ASP A 1078 4.95 25.59 5.39
CA ASP A 1078 4.64 25.04 6.72
C ASP A 1078 5.90 25.07 7.61
N ILE A 1079 7.07 24.74 7.05
CA ILE A 1079 8.36 24.79 7.76
C ILE A 1079 8.80 26.23 8.06
N ASP A 1080 8.64 27.17 7.12
CA ASP A 1080 8.90 28.60 7.33
C ASP A 1080 8.03 29.15 8.47
N MET A 1081 6.76 28.71 8.55
CA MET A 1081 5.86 29.04 9.65
C MET A 1081 6.26 28.39 10.97
N PHE A 1082 6.68 27.12 10.95
CA PHE A 1082 7.15 26.36 12.12
C PHE A 1082 8.35 27.04 12.79
N VAL A 1083 9.39 27.35 12.02
CA VAL A 1083 10.63 27.97 12.53
C VAL A 1083 10.34 29.36 13.10
N ASN A 1084 9.58 30.19 12.38
CA ASN A 1084 9.21 31.53 12.88
C ASN A 1084 8.28 31.51 14.09
N GLN A 1085 7.59 30.41 14.37
CA GLN A 1085 6.78 30.27 15.58
C GLN A 1085 7.59 29.79 16.80
N LEU A 1086 8.61 28.95 16.59
CA LEU A 1086 9.34 28.29 17.69
C LEU A 1086 10.76 28.82 17.95
N LYS A 1087 11.32 29.69 17.10
CA LYS A 1087 12.67 30.24 17.33
C LYS A 1087 12.81 30.95 18.68
N ASP A 1088 11.80 31.75 19.06
CA ASP A 1088 11.76 32.50 20.33
C ASP A 1088 11.42 31.61 21.55
N GLU A 1089 11.22 30.30 21.36
CA GLU A 1089 11.00 29.34 22.46
C GLU A 1089 12.31 28.79 23.04
N ASN A 1090 13.45 29.09 22.41
CA ASN A 1090 14.81 28.72 22.79
C ASN A 1090 14.93 27.22 23.12
N LEU A 1091 14.37 26.36 22.27
CA LEU A 1091 14.22 24.92 22.54
C LEU A 1091 15.56 24.18 22.67
N PHE A 1092 16.62 24.69 22.04
CA PHE A 1092 17.95 24.08 22.03
C PHE A 1092 19.00 24.84 22.86
N ASP A 1093 18.61 25.92 23.57
CA ASP A 1093 19.37 26.42 24.71
C ASP A 1093 19.11 25.53 25.94
N ARG A 1094 20.15 25.21 26.72
CA ARG A 1094 19.98 24.63 28.07
C ARG A 1094 19.73 25.74 29.11
N ASN A 1095 18.47 25.94 29.48
CA ASN A 1095 18.02 26.90 30.49
C ASN A 1095 17.43 26.18 31.72
N PRO A 1096 18.21 25.96 32.78
CA PRO A 1096 17.81 25.23 33.99
C PRO A 1096 16.42 25.56 34.55
N GLY A 1097 15.60 24.52 34.78
CA GLY A 1097 14.30 24.65 35.43
C GLY A 1097 13.10 24.97 34.54
N ARG A 1098 13.26 25.04 33.21
CA ARG A 1098 12.10 25.07 32.30
C ARG A 1098 11.48 23.68 32.15
N TYR A 1099 10.16 23.64 32.00
CA TYR A 1099 9.40 22.42 31.73
C TYR A 1099 8.08 22.72 31.03
N PHE A 1100 7.47 21.71 30.41
CA PHE A 1100 6.05 21.73 30.06
C PHE A 1100 5.27 21.07 31.19
N ARG A 1101 4.06 21.54 31.52
CA ARG A 1101 3.21 20.97 32.58
C ARG A 1101 2.78 19.53 32.27
N SER A 1102 2.74 19.13 30.99
CA SER A 1102 2.53 17.73 30.60
C SER A 1102 3.81 16.88 30.60
N PHE A 1103 4.99 17.50 30.70
CA PHE A 1103 6.30 16.85 30.57
C PHE A 1103 7.28 17.49 31.57
N ASP A 1104 6.97 17.33 32.85
CA ASP A 1104 7.67 17.89 34.02
C ASP A 1104 8.84 17.02 34.52
N ASN A 1105 9.05 15.86 33.90
CA ASN A 1105 10.04 14.85 34.29
C ASN A 1105 10.70 14.11 33.11
N ILE A 1106 10.69 14.68 31.90
CA ILE A 1106 11.24 14.02 30.70
C ILE A 1106 12.77 14.14 30.64
N GLU A 1107 13.48 13.04 30.89
CA GLU A 1107 14.94 13.00 30.91
C GLU A 1107 15.57 13.02 29.51
N PHE A 1108 16.79 13.55 29.43
CA PHE A 1108 17.60 13.50 28.20
C PHE A 1108 18.00 12.07 27.82
N GLU A 1109 18.29 11.21 28.80
CA GLU A 1109 18.74 9.82 28.61
C GLU A 1109 17.61 8.84 28.93
N THR A 1110 16.73 8.56 27.97
CA THR A 1110 15.56 7.69 28.20
C THR A 1110 15.93 6.27 28.61
N LEU A 1111 17.03 5.73 28.08
CA LEU A 1111 17.54 4.39 28.44
C LEU A 1111 18.13 4.29 29.85
N GLY A 1112 18.33 5.42 30.56
CA GLY A 1112 18.86 5.43 31.93
C GLY A 1112 17.97 4.73 32.97
N LYS A 1113 16.74 4.36 32.59
CA LYS A 1113 15.78 3.62 33.43
C LYS A 1113 15.75 2.11 33.16
N LEU A 1114 16.52 1.63 32.18
CA LEU A 1114 16.57 0.22 31.82
C LEU A 1114 17.45 -0.56 32.81
N ASN A 1115 16.84 -1.51 33.53
CA ASN A 1115 17.55 -2.38 34.46
C ASN A 1115 18.40 -3.41 33.69
N GLY A 1116 19.72 -3.19 33.63
CA GLY A 1116 20.65 -4.00 32.85
C GLY A 1116 20.82 -5.41 33.40
N SER A 1117 20.86 -5.58 34.72
CA SER A 1117 20.89 -6.88 35.41
C SER A 1117 19.67 -7.76 35.03
N LYS A 1118 18.47 -7.17 34.99
CA LYS A 1118 17.24 -7.85 34.54
C LYS A 1118 17.30 -8.23 33.06
N LEU A 1119 17.79 -7.33 32.19
CA LEU A 1119 17.96 -7.63 30.77
C LEU A 1119 19.01 -8.73 30.55
N TYR A 1120 20.12 -8.72 31.27
CA TYR A 1120 21.16 -9.75 31.18
C TYR A 1120 20.63 -11.12 31.60
N LYS A 1121 19.93 -11.22 32.74
CA LYS A 1121 19.30 -12.48 33.19
C LYS A 1121 18.25 -12.98 32.18
N TRP A 1122 17.49 -12.07 31.57
CA TRP A 1122 16.53 -12.40 30.50
C TRP A 1122 17.19 -12.90 29.22
N LEU A 1123 18.29 -12.28 28.78
CA LEU A 1123 19.07 -12.71 27.61
C LEU A 1123 19.66 -14.12 27.83
N THR A 1124 20.25 -14.37 28.99
CA THR A 1124 20.79 -15.71 29.34
C THR A 1124 19.71 -16.79 29.29
N GLY A 1125 18.57 -16.59 29.98
CA GLY A 1125 17.47 -17.55 29.94
C GLY A 1125 16.84 -17.73 28.54
N LYS A 1126 16.91 -16.70 27.68
CA LYS A 1126 16.49 -16.82 26.28
C LYS A 1126 17.50 -17.60 25.44
N LYS A 1127 18.81 -17.42 25.64
CA LYS A 1127 19.84 -18.26 25.00
C LYS A 1127 19.66 -19.73 25.38
N GLU A 1128 19.44 -20.03 26.67
CA GLU A 1128 19.16 -21.38 27.17
C GLU A 1128 17.93 -22.01 26.50
N GLN A 1129 16.80 -21.27 26.44
CA GLN A 1129 15.59 -21.73 25.76
C GLN A 1129 15.84 -22.08 24.28
N TYR A 1130 16.60 -21.25 23.56
CA TYR A 1130 16.89 -21.48 22.15
C TYR A 1130 18.00 -22.51 21.90
N ALA A 1131 18.91 -22.73 22.85
CA ALA A 1131 19.91 -23.80 22.78
C ALA A 1131 19.28 -25.19 22.81
N ILE A 1132 18.20 -25.37 23.57
CA ILE A 1132 17.39 -26.59 23.53
C ILE A 1132 16.80 -26.80 22.13
N ILE A 1133 16.16 -25.78 21.57
CA ILE A 1133 15.57 -25.82 20.20
C ILE A 1133 16.65 -26.12 19.15
N GLN A 1134 17.83 -25.52 19.27
CA GLN A 1134 18.97 -25.75 18.38
C GLN A 1134 19.40 -27.22 18.41
N ARG A 1135 19.61 -27.79 19.61
CA ARG A 1135 19.99 -29.20 19.80
C ARG A 1135 18.92 -30.14 19.25
N THR A 1136 17.64 -29.94 19.57
CA THR A 1136 16.55 -30.78 19.06
C THR A 1136 16.48 -30.78 17.53
N ARG A 1137 16.72 -29.63 16.87
CA ARG A 1137 16.77 -29.56 15.41
C ARG A 1137 18.02 -30.21 14.81
N SER A 1138 19.16 -30.16 15.48
CA SER A 1138 20.39 -30.83 15.04
C SER A 1138 20.28 -32.36 14.98
N TYR A 1139 19.31 -32.98 15.67
CA TYR A 1139 19.04 -34.42 15.58
C TYR A 1139 18.08 -34.83 14.44
N ILE A 1140 17.59 -33.88 13.63
CA ILE A 1140 16.61 -34.10 12.55
C ILE A 1140 17.24 -33.89 11.15
N VAL A 1141 18.48 -33.39 11.08
CA VAL A 1141 19.25 -33.15 9.84
C VAL A 1141 20.08 -34.37 9.47
#